data_AF-A0A840MKY0-F1
#
_entry.id   AF-A0A840MKY0-F1
#
_cell.length_a   1.000
_cell.length_b   1.000
_cell.length_c   1.000
_cell.angle_alpha   90.00
_cell.angle_beta   90.00
_cell.angle_gamma   90.00
#
_symmetry.space_group_name_H-M   'P 1'
#
loop_
_entity.id
_entity.type
_entity.pdbx_description
1 polymer ?
#
loop_
_entity_poly.entity_id
_entity_poly.type
_entity_poly.pdbx_seq_one_letter_code
_entity_poly.pdbx_strand_id
1 'polypeptide(L)'
;MTAWQILGIDPTPDLREIKRAYAKRLKVTRPDDDPQGFQLLRDAYDWAQHWAMHQANPAPSPPECEQPTDAPIPETDTAAPVRNLPWQRELTNAICDETRRGIAVLQTALNDVGEPGQAELEDMLVMLCNNAPALSLAFLAHAVDVFDWSNPTHRHAEALSSLLAGMQHAQAVGATTVTAKDIAEATTPHHNEPESDTEPVVQTDEESRCEPSQTWQRELAGAIDDDPKRGITVLHIALTDVGEPGRAELEDLLVNLCVTAKSLSLGFMEHVADLFDWLKPGHRHASTLAPLLAGMRYAQTAGVAQAAVKTIVESAQQGDQAIQLAFQRALGNEALESIDARVLFEVYLMQWLASDAHPSDDVALLVAEHLEWHHRNLHLRDADLESWQKLAWRLDMAQERRRLHAIARRQEAGLKPEWVKPLSLAATMLLRPYNRLKLQFQALDMKNQMAGAYLIENWQRTHPVLLDEFDSRTVDFYRQDQPHLGEEPIKPIITIGIMATLLAMVVALNSQTPRLGLFLLLLLALFVAGLTASACLPWFWRRYIKPWDERLSQRLLKKDPVAFERGFRFLRQGIQACLFTIPATLGLTIVLAAVDLPFRLAVLAPISWVLCFGTLYWRIRTDRVNEDQPTSTWWSRNWWWVVWVSFGMLRAVSSKFG
;
A
#
# COMPACT_ATOMS: atom_id res chain seq x y z
N MET A 1 39.10 -16.68 -12.32
CA MET A 1 39.31 -17.70 -11.27
C MET A 1 38.05 -18.53 -11.17
N THR A 2 38.15 -19.85 -11.04
CA THR A 2 36.95 -20.69 -10.84
C THR A 2 36.50 -20.62 -9.37
N ALA A 3 35.21 -20.80 -9.10
CA ALA A 3 34.66 -20.80 -7.74
C ALA A 3 35.42 -21.76 -6.78
N TRP A 4 35.86 -22.91 -7.31
CA TRP A 4 36.68 -23.90 -6.61
C TRP A 4 38.06 -23.37 -6.18
N GLN A 5 38.71 -22.58 -7.04
CA GLN A 5 39.99 -21.92 -6.70
C GLN A 5 39.81 -20.84 -5.62
N ILE A 6 38.68 -20.13 -5.65
CA ILE A 6 38.33 -19.08 -4.66
C ILE A 6 38.00 -19.72 -3.30
N LEU A 7 37.33 -20.88 -3.28
CA LEU A 7 37.08 -21.63 -2.04
C LEU A 7 38.32 -22.42 -1.56
N GLY A 8 39.23 -22.78 -2.49
CA GLY A 8 40.43 -23.56 -2.21
C GLY A 8 40.17 -25.05 -1.99
N ILE A 9 39.16 -25.60 -2.67
CA ILE A 9 38.77 -27.01 -2.61
C ILE A 9 38.56 -27.54 -4.03
N ASP A 10 38.65 -28.85 -4.21
CA ASP A 10 38.30 -29.50 -5.48
C ASP A 10 36.76 -29.55 -5.68
N PRO A 11 36.27 -29.67 -6.93
CA PRO A 11 34.83 -29.77 -7.21
C PRO A 11 34.19 -30.95 -6.47
N THR A 12 33.25 -30.66 -5.58
CA THR A 12 32.61 -31.66 -4.71
C THR A 12 31.10 -31.41 -4.59
N PRO A 13 30.25 -32.46 -4.62
CA PRO A 13 28.83 -32.33 -4.35
C PRO A 13 28.50 -32.31 -2.84
N ASP A 14 29.50 -32.48 -1.94
CA ASP A 14 29.27 -32.44 -0.49
C ASP A 14 29.11 -31.00 0.02
N LEU A 15 27.86 -30.60 0.29
CA LEU A 15 27.50 -29.30 0.87
C LEU A 15 28.21 -29.01 2.20
N ARG A 16 28.59 -30.02 2.99
CA ARG A 16 29.31 -29.81 4.26
C ARG A 16 30.74 -29.34 4.03
N GLU A 17 31.38 -29.87 3.00
CA GLU A 17 32.74 -29.51 2.61
C GLU A 17 32.81 -28.07 2.06
N ILE A 18 31.85 -27.70 1.20
CA ILE A 18 31.70 -26.34 0.65
C ILE A 18 31.51 -25.30 1.76
N LYS A 19 30.62 -25.57 2.73
CA LYS A 19 30.38 -24.67 3.88
C LYS A 19 31.62 -24.52 4.77
N ARG A 20 32.38 -25.60 4.96
CA ARG A 20 33.60 -25.58 5.77
C ARG A 20 34.71 -24.78 5.10
N ALA A 21 34.86 -24.89 3.78
CA ALA A 21 35.82 -24.11 3.00
C ALA A 21 35.50 -22.61 3.03
N TYR A 22 34.24 -22.25 2.82
CA TYR A 22 33.75 -20.88 2.95
C TYR A 22 34.04 -20.30 4.34
N ALA A 23 33.68 -21.01 5.42
CA ALA A 23 33.93 -20.56 6.79
C ALA A 23 35.44 -20.39 7.11
N LYS A 24 36.32 -21.15 6.46
CA LYS A 24 37.78 -21.02 6.61
C LYS A 24 38.30 -19.76 5.91
N ARG A 25 37.84 -19.47 4.69
CA ARG A 25 38.20 -18.27 3.91
C ARG A 25 37.59 -16.99 4.47
N LEU A 26 36.38 -17.07 5.03
CA LEU A 26 35.67 -15.96 5.67
C LEU A 26 36.42 -15.40 6.89
N LYS A 27 37.19 -16.25 7.60
CA LYS A 27 38.02 -15.81 8.73
C LYS A 27 39.20 -14.93 8.32
N VAL A 28 39.64 -15.06 7.06
CA VAL A 28 40.79 -14.33 6.50
C VAL A 28 40.32 -13.10 5.71
N THR A 29 39.15 -13.19 5.06
CA THR A 29 38.60 -12.12 4.22
C THR A 29 37.55 -11.35 5.03
N ARG A 30 37.99 -10.33 5.77
CA ARG A 30 37.10 -9.48 6.56
C ARG A 30 36.44 -8.43 5.65
N PRO A 31 35.11 -8.21 5.75
CA PRO A 31 34.40 -7.22 4.93
C PRO A 31 34.95 -5.80 5.04
N ASP A 32 35.51 -5.46 6.21
CA ASP A 32 36.06 -4.12 6.49
C ASP A 32 37.44 -3.89 5.83
N ASP A 33 38.19 -4.97 5.56
CA ASP A 33 39.56 -4.90 5.03
C ASP A 33 39.61 -5.15 3.51
N ASP A 34 38.73 -6.01 2.97
CA ASP A 34 38.67 -6.33 1.53
C ASP A 34 37.21 -6.62 1.08
N PRO A 35 36.44 -5.57 0.71
CA PRO A 35 35.04 -5.72 0.31
C PRO A 35 34.90 -6.48 -1.02
N GLN A 36 35.84 -6.32 -1.95
CA GLN A 36 35.81 -7.02 -3.24
C GLN A 36 36.14 -8.50 -3.08
N GLY A 37 37.14 -8.83 -2.26
CA GLY A 37 37.48 -10.22 -1.93
C GLY A 37 36.36 -10.94 -1.18
N PHE A 38 35.63 -10.24 -0.31
CA PHE A 38 34.46 -10.79 0.36
C PHE A 38 33.33 -11.09 -0.63
N GLN A 39 33.05 -10.19 -1.57
CA GLN A 39 32.02 -10.39 -2.59
C GLN A 39 32.37 -11.57 -3.51
N LEU A 40 33.61 -11.67 -3.98
CA LEU A 40 34.08 -12.81 -4.78
C LEU A 40 34.00 -14.14 -4.02
N LEU A 41 34.31 -14.14 -2.71
CA LEU A 41 34.19 -15.33 -1.87
C LEU A 41 32.73 -15.75 -1.70
N ARG A 42 31.82 -14.78 -1.60
CA ARG A 42 30.40 -15.02 -1.46
C ARG A 42 29.80 -15.61 -2.74
N ASP A 43 30.10 -14.99 -3.88
CA ASP A 43 29.63 -15.45 -5.20
C ASP A 43 30.14 -16.87 -5.50
N ALA A 44 31.40 -17.16 -5.16
CA ALA A 44 31.97 -18.50 -5.30
C ALA A 44 31.27 -19.56 -4.43
N TYR A 45 30.86 -19.21 -3.21
CA TYR A 45 30.12 -20.10 -2.33
C TYR A 45 28.70 -20.37 -2.83
N ASP A 46 27.99 -19.32 -3.26
CA ASP A 46 26.61 -19.43 -3.75
C ASP A 46 26.58 -20.25 -5.06
N TRP A 47 27.54 -20.04 -5.97
CA TRP A 47 27.70 -20.85 -7.17
C TRP A 47 27.99 -22.33 -6.85
N ALA A 48 28.92 -22.61 -5.93
CA ALA A 48 29.27 -23.99 -5.57
C ALA A 48 28.10 -24.74 -4.90
N GLN A 49 27.29 -24.04 -4.10
CA GLN A 49 26.07 -24.59 -3.50
C GLN A 49 25.03 -24.97 -4.56
N HIS A 50 24.78 -24.09 -5.53
CA HIS A 50 23.87 -24.37 -6.64
C HIS A 50 24.35 -25.56 -7.48
N TRP A 51 25.64 -25.60 -7.81
CA TRP A 51 26.24 -26.70 -8.56
C TRP A 51 26.11 -28.05 -7.85
N ALA A 52 26.34 -28.08 -6.53
CA ALA A 52 26.17 -29.30 -5.71
C ALA A 52 24.71 -29.77 -5.66
N MET A 53 23.75 -28.84 -5.59
CA MET A 53 22.32 -29.16 -5.62
C MET A 53 21.89 -29.77 -6.96
N HIS A 54 22.42 -29.27 -8.08
CA HIS A 54 22.12 -29.79 -9.41
C HIS A 54 22.73 -31.19 -9.65
N GLN A 55 23.87 -31.51 -9.01
CA GLN A 55 24.48 -32.83 -9.13
C GLN A 55 23.87 -33.91 -8.23
N ALA A 56 23.18 -33.51 -7.15
CA ALA A 56 22.50 -34.47 -6.27
C ALA A 56 21.23 -35.08 -6.88
N ASN A 57 20.79 -34.61 -8.06
CA ASN A 57 19.58 -35.08 -8.74
C ASN A 57 19.86 -35.36 -10.23
N PRO A 58 20.05 -36.62 -10.67
CA PRO A 58 20.43 -36.90 -12.04
C PRO A 58 19.21 -37.09 -12.97
N ALA A 59 19.18 -36.26 -14.02
CA ALA A 59 18.63 -36.45 -15.37
C ALA A 59 17.20 -35.93 -15.70
N PRO A 60 16.93 -35.52 -16.97
CA PRO A 60 17.82 -34.90 -17.96
C PRO A 60 17.28 -33.58 -18.55
N SER A 61 18.19 -32.65 -18.80
CA SER A 61 18.11 -31.60 -19.84
C SER A 61 19.10 -32.00 -20.96
N PRO A 62 19.22 -31.37 -22.16
CA PRO A 62 18.79 -30.01 -22.56
C PRO A 62 18.37 -29.97 -24.08
N PRO A 63 18.40 -28.87 -24.89
CA PRO A 63 19.33 -27.72 -24.90
C PRO A 63 18.70 -26.35 -24.62
N GLU A 64 19.47 -25.52 -23.91
CA GLU A 64 19.37 -24.06 -23.84
C GLU A 64 19.65 -23.41 -25.20
N CYS A 65 18.97 -22.29 -25.46
CA CYS A 65 19.52 -21.14 -26.19
C CYS A 65 19.03 -19.85 -25.52
N GLU A 66 19.95 -19.25 -24.76
CA GLU A 66 20.24 -17.82 -24.60
C GLU A 66 19.09 -16.79 -24.53
N GLN A 67 18.98 -16.12 -23.38
CA GLN A 67 18.73 -14.67 -23.34
C GLN A 67 19.65 -13.95 -22.32
N PRO A 68 20.07 -12.71 -22.60
CA PRO A 68 21.16 -12.02 -21.90
C PRO A 68 20.66 -11.39 -20.58
N THR A 69 21.47 -11.49 -19.53
CA THR A 69 21.29 -10.76 -18.27
C THR A 69 22.08 -9.45 -18.31
N ASP A 70 21.38 -8.34 -18.12
CA ASP A 70 21.92 -7.02 -17.87
C ASP A 70 22.87 -7.00 -16.67
N ALA A 71 24.09 -6.50 -16.89
CA ALA A 71 24.96 -5.95 -15.86
C ALA A 71 24.92 -4.41 -15.98
N PRO A 72 25.03 -3.66 -14.86
CA PRO A 72 24.78 -2.23 -14.84
C PRO A 72 25.91 -1.44 -15.52
N ILE A 73 25.54 -0.55 -16.46
CA ILE A 73 26.44 0.40 -17.13
C ILE A 73 26.57 1.67 -16.26
N PRO A 74 27.75 2.32 -16.19
CA PRO A 74 27.98 3.52 -15.39
C PRO A 74 27.18 4.72 -15.93
N GLU A 75 26.71 5.57 -15.01
CA GLU A 75 26.03 6.83 -15.28
C GLU A 75 26.79 7.69 -16.30
N THR A 76 26.17 7.88 -17.47
CA THR A 76 26.49 8.98 -18.39
C THR A 76 25.19 9.73 -18.66
N ASP A 77 25.14 10.99 -18.25
CA ASP A 77 24.10 11.94 -18.61
C ASP A 77 24.00 12.06 -20.14
N THR A 78 22.98 11.47 -20.76
CA THR A 78 22.13 12.06 -21.82
C THR A 78 21.06 11.05 -22.32
N ALA A 79 19.84 11.56 -22.51
CA ALA A 79 18.62 10.91 -23.04
C ALA A 79 17.90 9.90 -22.12
N ALA A 80 16.73 10.30 -21.62
CA ALA A 80 15.79 9.40 -20.95
C ALA A 80 15.28 8.34 -21.94
N PRO A 81 15.12 7.06 -21.53
CA PRO A 81 14.57 6.03 -22.41
C PRO A 81 13.14 6.39 -22.81
N VAL A 82 12.86 6.38 -24.12
CA VAL A 82 11.58 6.81 -24.72
C VAL A 82 10.36 6.03 -24.19
N ARG A 83 10.60 4.86 -23.57
CA ARG A 83 9.58 3.88 -23.16
C ARG A 83 8.66 4.27 -21.98
N ASN A 84 8.80 5.46 -21.38
CA ASN A 84 8.00 5.89 -20.22
C ASN A 84 7.43 7.32 -20.32
N LEU A 85 7.36 7.91 -21.52
CA LEU A 85 6.89 9.28 -21.68
C LEU A 85 5.34 9.37 -21.74
N PRO A 86 4.74 10.43 -21.14
CA PRO A 86 3.28 10.58 -21.04
C PRO A 86 2.57 10.65 -22.39
N TRP A 87 3.24 11.16 -23.43
CA TRP A 87 2.68 11.23 -24.78
C TRP A 87 2.51 9.87 -25.46
N GLN A 88 3.20 8.80 -25.01
CA GLN A 88 3.14 7.48 -25.66
C GLN A 88 1.73 6.88 -25.65
N ARG A 89 1.05 6.90 -24.49
CA ARG A 89 -0.33 6.41 -24.36
C ARG A 89 -1.33 7.29 -25.12
N GLU A 90 -1.08 8.60 -25.12
CA GLU A 90 -1.95 9.55 -25.82
C GLU A 90 -1.81 9.43 -27.35
N LEU A 91 -0.60 9.16 -27.84
CA LEU A 91 -0.32 8.95 -29.25
C LEU A 91 -0.99 7.67 -29.77
N THR A 92 -0.89 6.54 -29.05
CA THR A 92 -1.58 5.29 -29.41
C THR A 92 -3.10 5.48 -29.55
N ASN A 93 -3.70 6.31 -28.70
CA ASN A 93 -5.14 6.60 -28.76
C ASN A 93 -5.49 7.62 -29.86
N ALA A 94 -4.61 8.58 -30.14
CA ALA A 94 -4.89 9.68 -31.07
C ALA A 94 -4.70 9.32 -32.56
N ILE A 95 -3.92 8.28 -32.87
CA ILE A 95 -3.64 7.83 -34.26
C ILE A 95 -4.91 7.34 -34.98
N CYS A 96 -5.88 6.80 -34.23
CA CYS A 96 -7.10 6.21 -34.78
C CYS A 96 -8.26 7.21 -34.95
N ASP A 97 -8.40 8.21 -34.06
CA ASP A 97 -9.66 8.96 -33.90
C ASP A 97 -9.61 10.45 -34.26
N GLU A 98 -8.47 11.15 -34.10
CA GLU A 98 -8.40 12.62 -34.28
C GLU A 98 -7.07 13.09 -34.93
N THR A 99 -7.08 13.29 -36.26
CA THR A 99 -5.93 13.74 -37.06
C THR A 99 -5.15 14.92 -36.46
N ARG A 100 -5.85 15.96 -35.97
CA ARG A 100 -5.19 17.16 -35.43
C ARG A 100 -4.51 16.88 -34.09
N ARG A 101 -5.07 15.98 -33.30
CA ARG A 101 -4.55 15.63 -31.97
C ARG A 101 -3.35 14.70 -32.11
N GLY A 102 -3.39 13.72 -33.00
CA GLY A 102 -2.25 12.85 -33.31
C GLY A 102 -1.03 13.63 -33.79
N ILE A 103 -1.22 14.59 -34.71
CA ILE A 103 -0.14 15.46 -35.21
C ILE A 103 0.45 16.34 -34.09
N ALA A 104 -0.39 16.93 -33.23
CA ALA A 104 0.09 17.77 -32.12
C ALA A 104 0.88 16.96 -31.08
N VAL A 105 0.43 15.74 -30.77
CA VAL A 105 1.13 14.84 -29.84
C VAL A 105 2.45 14.36 -30.44
N LEU A 106 2.49 14.05 -31.75
CA LEU A 106 3.73 13.69 -32.44
C LEU A 106 4.76 14.84 -32.42
N GLN A 107 4.32 16.07 -32.66
CA GLN A 107 5.19 17.25 -32.57
C GLN A 107 5.72 17.48 -31.15
N THR A 108 4.88 17.24 -30.14
CA THR A 108 5.31 17.30 -28.73
C THR A 108 6.33 16.21 -28.42
N ALA A 109 6.11 14.99 -28.90
CA ALA A 109 7.03 13.87 -28.75
C ALA A 109 8.40 14.13 -29.40
N LEU A 110 8.41 14.69 -30.62
CA LEU A 110 9.64 15.06 -31.32
C LEU A 110 10.45 16.12 -30.57
N ASN A 111 9.76 17.08 -29.94
CA ASN A 111 10.40 18.13 -29.13
C ASN A 111 10.95 17.60 -27.81
N ASP A 112 10.24 16.67 -27.16
CA ASP A 112 10.64 16.11 -25.85
C ASP A 112 11.82 15.14 -25.97
N VAL A 113 11.89 14.39 -27.08
CA VAL A 113 12.89 13.33 -27.26
C VAL A 113 14.21 13.86 -27.84
N GLY A 114 14.15 14.88 -28.71
CA GLY A 114 15.32 15.40 -29.42
C GLY A 114 15.93 14.43 -30.45
N GLU A 115 16.90 14.91 -31.24
CA GLU A 115 17.59 14.14 -32.30
C GLU A 115 18.02 12.70 -31.90
N PRO A 116 18.67 12.45 -30.74
CA PRO A 116 19.17 11.11 -30.44
C PRO A 116 18.08 10.06 -30.20
N GLY A 117 16.86 10.45 -29.79
CA GLY A 117 15.77 9.50 -29.55
C GLY A 117 14.71 9.47 -30.65
N GLN A 118 14.83 10.29 -31.71
CA GLN A 118 13.93 10.25 -32.86
C GLN A 118 13.90 8.86 -33.52
N ALA A 119 15.04 8.16 -33.52
CA ALA A 119 15.12 6.80 -34.04
C ALA A 119 14.24 5.82 -33.23
N GLU A 120 14.24 5.91 -31.90
CA GLU A 120 13.40 5.05 -31.06
C GLU A 120 11.91 5.41 -31.17
N LEU A 121 11.60 6.71 -31.25
CA LEU A 121 10.25 7.21 -31.49
C LEU A 121 9.70 6.68 -32.82
N GLU A 122 10.53 6.71 -33.87
CA GLU A 122 10.16 6.21 -35.18
C GLU A 122 9.95 4.69 -35.18
N ASP A 123 10.79 3.90 -34.51
CA ASP A 123 10.60 2.44 -34.42
C ASP A 123 9.26 2.10 -33.76
N MET A 124 8.88 2.86 -32.74
CA MET A 124 7.58 2.72 -32.08
C MET A 124 6.43 3.16 -32.97
N LEU A 125 6.57 4.26 -33.71
CA LEU A 125 5.56 4.75 -34.65
C LEU A 125 5.29 3.76 -35.78
N VAL A 126 6.33 3.16 -36.38
CA VAL A 126 6.18 2.15 -37.42
C VAL A 126 5.42 0.94 -36.88
N MET A 127 5.72 0.51 -35.66
CA MET A 127 5.00 -0.59 -35.00
C MET A 127 3.52 -0.25 -34.73
N LEU A 128 3.23 0.96 -34.27
CA LEU A 128 1.84 1.40 -34.05
C LEU A 128 1.06 1.52 -35.35
N CYS A 129 1.65 2.10 -36.39
CA CYS A 129 1.03 2.23 -37.70
C CYS A 129 0.77 0.87 -38.36
N ASN A 130 1.64 -0.13 -38.20
CA ASN A 130 1.39 -1.45 -38.78
C ASN A 130 0.32 -2.27 -38.03
N ASN A 131 0.04 -1.93 -36.77
CA ASN A 131 -0.92 -2.68 -35.95
C ASN A 131 -2.27 -1.96 -35.76
N ALA A 132 -2.43 -0.72 -36.23
CA ALA A 132 -3.66 0.02 -36.07
C ALA A 132 -4.76 -0.47 -37.04
N PRO A 133 -6.01 -0.67 -36.57
CA PRO A 133 -7.10 -1.18 -37.42
C PRO A 133 -7.57 -0.17 -38.49
N ALA A 134 -7.41 1.13 -38.21
CA ALA A 134 -7.65 2.23 -39.14
C ALA A 134 -6.72 3.40 -38.78
N LEU A 135 -6.08 3.99 -39.79
CA LEU A 135 -5.18 5.13 -39.64
C LEU A 135 -5.73 6.35 -40.35
N SER A 136 -5.66 7.52 -39.71
CA SER A 136 -5.94 8.77 -40.41
C SER A 136 -4.95 9.00 -41.55
N LEU A 137 -5.46 9.19 -42.77
CA LEU A 137 -4.65 9.41 -43.98
C LEU A 137 -3.77 10.67 -43.84
N ALA A 138 -4.31 11.71 -43.20
CA ALA A 138 -3.61 12.97 -43.00
C ALA A 138 -2.55 12.91 -41.89
N PHE A 139 -2.73 12.07 -40.88
CA PHE A 139 -1.67 11.78 -39.90
C PHE A 139 -0.54 10.99 -40.56
N LEU A 140 -0.90 9.96 -41.34
CA LEU A 140 0.07 9.12 -42.04
C LEU A 140 0.91 9.93 -43.03
N ALA A 141 0.28 10.80 -43.83
CA ALA A 141 0.99 11.70 -44.73
C ALA A 141 1.97 12.63 -43.98
N HIS A 142 1.56 13.15 -42.83
CA HIS A 142 2.44 13.98 -42.00
C HIS A 142 3.64 13.20 -41.44
N ALA A 143 3.43 11.96 -40.99
CA ALA A 143 4.52 11.10 -40.51
C ALA A 143 5.50 10.73 -41.63
N VAL A 144 4.99 10.45 -42.84
CA VAL A 144 5.82 10.18 -44.03
C VAL A 144 6.71 11.38 -44.36
N ASP A 145 6.18 12.59 -44.29
CA ASP A 145 6.95 13.82 -44.54
C ASP A 145 8.00 14.09 -43.46
N VAL A 146 7.69 13.82 -42.18
CA VAL A 146 8.58 14.10 -41.05
C VAL A 146 9.77 13.14 -40.99
N PHE A 147 9.55 11.86 -41.29
CA PHE A 147 10.58 10.81 -41.18
C PHE A 147 11.15 10.35 -42.54
N ASP A 148 10.75 10.99 -43.64
CA ASP A 148 11.16 10.62 -45.01
C ASP A 148 10.92 9.13 -45.35
N TRP A 149 9.77 8.59 -44.91
CA TRP A 149 9.39 7.19 -45.16
C TRP A 149 9.21 6.84 -46.64
N SER A 150 9.13 7.84 -47.51
CA SER A 150 9.06 7.67 -48.96
C SER A 150 10.39 7.21 -49.59
N ASN A 151 11.49 7.30 -48.86
CA ASN A 151 12.81 6.98 -49.35
C ASN A 151 13.02 5.45 -49.45
N PRO A 152 13.35 4.89 -50.63
CA PRO A 152 13.56 3.45 -50.79
C PRO A 152 14.78 2.90 -50.04
N THR A 153 15.66 3.77 -49.55
CA THR A 153 16.82 3.40 -48.71
C THR A 153 16.56 3.54 -47.21
N HIS A 154 15.34 3.86 -46.82
CA HIS A 154 14.93 4.02 -45.44
C HIS A 154 15.02 2.71 -44.65
N ARG A 155 15.43 2.76 -43.36
CA ARG A 155 15.65 1.58 -42.50
C ARG A 155 14.41 0.70 -42.31
N HIS A 156 13.22 1.28 -42.49
CA HIS A 156 11.92 0.60 -42.38
C HIS A 156 11.20 0.43 -43.73
N ALA A 157 11.90 0.57 -44.86
CA ALA A 157 11.28 0.55 -46.19
C ALA A 157 10.46 -0.72 -46.46
N GLU A 158 10.94 -1.90 -46.04
CA GLU A 158 10.20 -3.16 -46.18
C GLU A 158 8.92 -3.17 -45.31
N ALA A 159 9.04 -2.75 -44.05
CA ALA A 159 7.93 -2.73 -43.09
C ALA A 159 6.85 -1.70 -43.44
N LEU A 160 7.20 -0.64 -44.17
CA LEU A 160 6.30 0.44 -44.57
C LEU A 160 5.72 0.23 -45.98
N SER A 161 6.25 -0.71 -46.78
CA SER A 161 5.88 -0.90 -48.18
C SER A 161 4.37 -1.16 -48.40
N SER A 162 3.78 -2.05 -47.60
CA SER A 162 2.35 -2.39 -47.65
C SER A 162 1.47 -1.23 -47.19
N LEU A 163 1.91 -0.51 -46.15
CA LEU A 163 1.20 0.64 -45.59
C LEU A 163 1.23 1.85 -46.55
N LEU A 164 2.34 2.10 -47.24
CA LEU A 164 2.44 3.13 -48.28
C LEU A 164 1.60 2.78 -49.53
N ALA A 165 1.53 1.50 -49.90
CA ALA A 165 0.64 1.04 -50.98
C ALA A 165 -0.84 1.25 -50.60
N GLY A 166 -1.24 0.90 -49.37
CA GLY A 166 -2.58 1.16 -48.86
C GLY A 166 -2.91 2.66 -48.78
N MET A 167 -1.93 3.50 -48.44
CA MET A 167 -2.08 4.96 -48.47
C MET A 167 -2.38 5.49 -49.88
N GLN A 168 -1.67 5.00 -50.89
CA GLN A 168 -1.87 5.40 -52.30
C GLN A 168 -3.25 4.97 -52.81
N HIS A 169 -3.70 3.77 -52.47
CA HIS A 169 -5.05 3.28 -52.80
C HIS A 169 -6.14 4.12 -52.12
N ALA A 170 -6.01 4.37 -50.81
CA ALA A 170 -6.94 5.22 -50.06
C ALA A 170 -7.01 6.66 -50.62
N GLN A 171 -5.88 7.22 -51.07
CA GLN A 171 -5.84 8.52 -51.77
C GLN A 171 -6.57 8.48 -53.11
N ALA A 172 -6.41 7.41 -53.89
CA ALA A 172 -7.07 7.26 -55.19
C ALA A 172 -8.60 7.13 -55.06
N VAL A 173 -9.07 6.49 -53.99
CA VAL A 173 -10.50 6.28 -53.70
C VAL A 173 -11.12 7.46 -52.91
N GLY A 174 -10.30 8.41 -52.45
CA GLY A 174 -10.76 9.60 -51.70
C GLY A 174 -11.16 9.29 -50.25
N ALA A 175 -10.62 8.22 -49.65
CA ALA A 175 -10.87 7.84 -48.27
C ALA A 175 -10.13 8.77 -47.28
N THR A 176 -10.70 8.98 -46.09
CA THR A 176 -10.08 9.79 -45.03
C THR A 176 -9.21 8.95 -44.07
N THR A 177 -9.32 7.63 -44.15
CA THR A 177 -8.55 6.67 -43.35
C THR A 177 -8.01 5.55 -44.23
N VAL A 178 -6.87 4.98 -43.84
CA VAL A 178 -6.30 3.76 -44.42
C VAL A 178 -6.72 2.60 -43.54
N THR A 179 -7.40 1.60 -44.12
CA THR A 179 -7.83 0.40 -43.42
C THR A 179 -7.05 -0.83 -43.89
N ALA A 180 -7.11 -1.91 -43.12
CA ALA A 180 -6.52 -3.19 -43.52
C ALA A 180 -7.07 -3.71 -44.87
N LYS A 181 -8.31 -3.34 -45.23
CA LYS A 181 -8.91 -3.66 -46.52
C LYS A 181 -8.21 -2.94 -47.66
N ASP A 182 -7.89 -1.65 -47.48
CA ASP A 182 -7.19 -0.86 -48.49
C ASP A 182 -5.76 -1.36 -48.73
N ILE A 183 -5.09 -1.81 -47.66
CA ILE A 183 -3.76 -2.43 -47.74
C ILE A 183 -3.82 -3.77 -48.49
N ALA A 184 -4.83 -4.59 -48.22
CA ALA A 184 -5.03 -5.88 -48.90
C ALA A 184 -5.34 -5.70 -50.40
N GLU A 185 -6.21 -4.75 -50.75
CA GLU A 185 -6.55 -4.43 -52.15
C GLU A 185 -5.35 -3.86 -52.92
N ALA A 186 -4.51 -3.05 -52.27
CA ALA A 186 -3.31 -2.48 -52.88
C ALA A 186 -2.18 -3.51 -53.10
N THR A 187 -2.14 -4.61 -52.33
CA THR A 187 -1.11 -5.66 -52.43
C THR A 187 -1.52 -6.84 -53.29
N THR A 188 -2.78 -6.92 -53.73
CA THR A 188 -3.20 -7.90 -54.74
C THR A 188 -2.72 -7.48 -56.14
N PRO A 189 -1.96 -8.33 -56.86
CA PRO A 189 -1.50 -8.00 -58.21
C PRO A 189 -2.69 -8.02 -59.19
N HIS A 190 -3.13 -6.85 -59.63
CA HIS A 190 -4.04 -6.73 -60.77
C HIS A 190 -3.35 -7.23 -62.04
N HIS A 191 -3.77 -8.39 -62.55
CA HIS A 191 -3.58 -8.75 -63.96
C HIS A 191 -4.35 -7.74 -64.81
N ASN A 192 -3.64 -6.79 -65.40
CA ASN A 192 -4.15 -5.98 -66.50
C ASN A 192 -4.21 -6.88 -67.75
N GLU A 193 -5.40 -7.35 -68.10
CA GLU A 193 -5.69 -7.76 -69.49
C GLU A 193 -5.94 -6.49 -70.34
N PRO A 194 -5.37 -6.40 -71.55
CA PRO A 194 -5.60 -5.25 -72.42
C PRO A 194 -6.97 -5.38 -73.11
N GLU A 195 -7.63 -4.23 -73.25
CA GLU A 195 -8.82 -4.05 -74.09
C GLU A 195 -8.59 -4.62 -75.50
N SER A 196 -9.42 -5.58 -75.91
CA SER A 196 -9.59 -5.91 -77.33
C SER A 196 -11.07 -5.93 -77.69
N ASP A 197 -11.46 -4.93 -78.46
CA ASP A 197 -12.68 -4.90 -79.26
C ASP A 197 -12.78 -6.16 -80.14
N THR A 198 -13.84 -6.97 -80.02
CA THR A 198 -14.74 -7.31 -81.14
C THR A 198 -15.95 -8.14 -80.69
N GLU A 199 -17.05 -7.86 -81.40
CA GLU A 199 -18.45 -8.28 -81.32
C GLU A 199 -18.80 -9.79 -81.26
N PRO A 200 -20.09 -10.13 -80.99
CA PRO A 200 -20.52 -11.27 -80.20
C PRO A 200 -20.80 -12.51 -81.05
N VAL A 201 -20.71 -13.72 -80.50
CA VAL A 201 -21.44 -14.89 -81.04
C VAL A 201 -21.49 -16.05 -80.03
N VAL A 202 -22.74 -16.45 -79.76
CA VAL A 202 -23.23 -17.78 -79.37
C VAL A 202 -22.92 -18.26 -77.94
N GLN A 203 -23.94 -18.07 -77.09
CA GLN A 203 -24.26 -18.97 -75.99
C GLN A 203 -24.46 -20.38 -76.55
N THR A 204 -23.56 -21.29 -76.20
CA THR A 204 -23.87 -22.71 -76.10
C THR A 204 -23.85 -23.10 -74.65
N ASP A 205 -24.98 -23.59 -74.19
CA ASP A 205 -25.22 -24.19 -72.89
C ASP A 205 -24.15 -25.24 -72.55
N GLU A 206 -23.14 -24.86 -71.77
CA GLU A 206 -22.34 -25.78 -70.95
C GLU A 206 -22.43 -25.38 -69.47
N GLU A 207 -23.64 -25.03 -69.06
CA GLU A 207 -24.03 -24.94 -67.65
C GLU A 207 -24.46 -26.34 -67.17
N SER A 208 -23.51 -27.30 -67.08
CA SER A 208 -23.73 -28.56 -66.34
C SER A 208 -22.43 -29.31 -66.02
N ARG A 209 -21.59 -28.72 -65.15
CA ARG A 209 -20.75 -29.45 -64.18
C ARG A 209 -20.03 -28.49 -63.24
N CYS A 210 -20.77 -27.82 -62.36
CA CYS A 210 -20.20 -27.50 -61.05
C CYS A 210 -20.12 -28.83 -60.29
N GLU A 211 -18.91 -29.28 -59.96
CA GLU A 211 -18.75 -30.41 -59.04
C GLU A 211 -19.43 -30.09 -57.70
N PRO A 212 -20.29 -30.97 -57.16
CA PRO A 212 -21.02 -30.71 -55.92
C PRO A 212 -20.17 -30.84 -54.64
N SER A 213 -18.85 -30.98 -54.73
CA SER A 213 -18.03 -31.60 -53.67
C SER A 213 -17.44 -30.66 -52.59
N GLN A 214 -17.65 -29.33 -52.64
CA GLN A 214 -16.89 -28.39 -51.77
C GLN A 214 -17.68 -27.21 -51.18
N THR A 215 -19.02 -27.26 -51.12
CA THR A 215 -19.81 -26.19 -50.46
C THR A 215 -19.56 -26.13 -48.95
N TRP A 216 -19.36 -27.29 -48.31
CA TRP A 216 -19.06 -27.38 -46.89
C TRP A 216 -17.72 -26.72 -46.51
N GLN A 217 -16.73 -26.63 -47.40
CA GLN A 217 -15.41 -26.06 -47.07
C GLN A 217 -15.48 -24.56 -46.71
N ARG A 218 -16.26 -23.77 -47.47
CA ARG A 218 -16.46 -22.35 -47.17
C ARG A 218 -17.34 -22.15 -45.94
N GLU A 219 -18.36 -22.98 -45.77
CA GLU A 219 -19.24 -22.92 -44.60
C GLU A 219 -18.52 -23.34 -43.32
N LEU A 220 -17.61 -24.31 -43.39
CA LEU A 220 -16.83 -24.76 -42.26
C LEU A 220 -15.85 -23.68 -41.82
N ALA A 221 -15.12 -23.05 -42.74
CA ALA A 221 -14.21 -21.95 -42.43
C ALA A 221 -14.94 -20.76 -41.75
N GLY A 222 -16.16 -20.43 -42.17
CA GLY A 222 -16.96 -19.38 -41.53
C GLY A 222 -17.63 -19.81 -40.20
N ALA A 223 -17.98 -21.09 -40.04
CA ALA A 223 -18.64 -21.59 -38.83
C ALA A 223 -17.68 -21.84 -37.67
N ILE A 224 -16.39 -22.05 -37.94
CA ILE A 224 -15.36 -22.31 -36.92
C ILE A 224 -15.15 -21.11 -35.98
N ASP A 225 -15.22 -19.89 -36.51
CA ASP A 225 -15.03 -18.65 -35.76
C ASP A 225 -16.31 -18.20 -35.00
N ASP A 226 -17.51 -18.41 -35.57
CA ASP A 226 -18.75 -17.79 -35.09
C ASP A 226 -19.65 -18.67 -34.18
N ASP A 227 -19.76 -19.98 -34.44
CA ASP A 227 -20.64 -20.89 -33.67
C ASP A 227 -20.14 -22.35 -33.64
N PRO A 228 -19.64 -22.85 -32.48
CA PRO A 228 -19.12 -24.22 -32.34
C PRO A 228 -20.12 -25.30 -32.76
N LYS A 229 -21.41 -25.10 -32.47
CA LYS A 229 -22.44 -26.12 -32.75
C LYS A 229 -22.71 -26.21 -34.24
N ARG A 230 -22.70 -25.07 -34.92
CA ARG A 230 -22.82 -25.00 -36.37
C ARG A 230 -21.60 -25.62 -37.05
N GLY A 231 -20.39 -25.32 -36.56
CA GLY A 231 -19.15 -25.94 -37.03
C GLY A 231 -19.16 -27.47 -36.93
N ILE A 232 -19.56 -28.02 -35.78
CA ILE A 232 -19.71 -29.48 -35.57
C ILE A 232 -20.76 -30.08 -36.52
N THR A 233 -21.85 -29.36 -36.80
CA THR A 233 -22.90 -29.84 -37.70
C THR A 233 -22.40 -29.89 -39.15
N VAL A 234 -21.73 -28.84 -39.61
CA VAL A 234 -21.14 -28.78 -40.96
C VAL A 234 -20.04 -29.84 -41.13
N LEU A 235 -19.25 -30.10 -40.09
CA LEU A 235 -18.24 -31.17 -40.08
C LEU A 235 -18.86 -32.56 -40.27
N HIS A 236 -19.95 -32.86 -39.56
CA HIS A 236 -20.65 -34.13 -39.75
C HIS A 236 -21.21 -34.26 -41.17
N ILE A 237 -21.76 -33.19 -41.73
CA ILE A 237 -22.25 -33.17 -43.13
C ILE A 237 -21.10 -33.45 -44.09
N ALA A 238 -19.96 -32.80 -43.91
CA ALA A 238 -18.74 -33.02 -44.70
C ALA A 238 -18.24 -34.47 -44.62
N LEU A 239 -18.24 -35.07 -43.42
CA LEU A 239 -17.88 -36.48 -43.24
C LEU A 239 -18.80 -37.45 -43.98
N THR A 240 -20.12 -37.20 -43.98
CA THR A 240 -21.08 -38.00 -44.74
C THR A 240 -20.91 -37.86 -46.25
N ASP A 241 -20.50 -36.68 -46.73
CA ASP A 241 -20.35 -36.39 -48.16
C ASP A 241 -19.05 -36.97 -48.73
N VAL A 242 -17.96 -36.88 -47.95
CA VAL A 242 -16.62 -37.33 -48.35
C VAL A 242 -16.45 -38.85 -48.17
N GLY A 243 -17.10 -39.45 -47.17
CA GLY A 243 -16.97 -40.88 -46.85
C GLY A 243 -15.57 -41.30 -46.34
N GLU A 244 -15.38 -42.61 -46.12
CA GLU A 244 -14.09 -43.17 -45.65
C GLU A 244 -12.86 -42.86 -46.54
N PRO A 245 -12.93 -42.90 -47.90
CA PRO A 245 -11.74 -42.70 -48.72
C PRO A 245 -11.19 -41.26 -48.66
N GLY A 246 -12.04 -40.24 -48.48
CA GLY A 246 -11.59 -38.85 -48.38
C GLY A 246 -11.46 -38.33 -46.94
N ARG A 247 -11.74 -39.17 -45.92
CA ARG A 247 -11.60 -38.81 -44.51
C ARG A 247 -10.20 -38.30 -44.17
N ALA A 248 -9.17 -38.87 -44.82
CA ALA A 248 -7.80 -38.43 -44.65
C ALA A 248 -7.55 -37.03 -45.23
N GLU A 249 -8.07 -36.73 -46.42
CA GLU A 249 -7.93 -35.42 -47.05
C GLU A 249 -8.70 -34.33 -46.28
N LEU A 250 -9.88 -34.68 -45.75
CA LEU A 250 -10.66 -33.80 -44.88
C LEU A 250 -9.90 -33.42 -43.61
N GLU A 251 -9.22 -34.39 -42.98
CA GLU A 251 -8.42 -34.13 -41.79
C GLU A 251 -7.19 -33.26 -42.10
N ASP A 252 -6.51 -33.44 -43.24
CA ASP A 252 -5.39 -32.57 -43.65
C ASP A 252 -5.84 -31.11 -43.79
N LEU A 253 -7.03 -30.92 -44.37
CA LEU A 253 -7.67 -29.62 -44.52
C LEU A 253 -8.05 -29.03 -43.15
N LEU A 254 -8.60 -29.84 -42.25
CA LEU A 254 -8.93 -29.44 -40.88
C LEU A 254 -7.70 -29.05 -40.06
N VAL A 255 -6.60 -29.80 -40.16
CA VAL A 255 -5.34 -29.46 -39.48
C VAL A 255 -4.84 -28.10 -39.95
N ASN A 256 -4.86 -27.84 -41.27
CA ASN A 256 -4.43 -26.55 -41.81
C ASN A 256 -5.36 -25.40 -41.37
N LEU A 257 -6.69 -25.61 -41.41
CA LEU A 257 -7.66 -24.63 -40.93
C LEU A 257 -7.47 -24.33 -39.44
N CYS A 258 -7.28 -25.34 -38.60
CA CYS A 258 -7.13 -25.14 -37.16
C CYS A 258 -5.79 -24.47 -36.80
N VAL A 259 -4.73 -24.67 -37.58
CA VAL A 259 -3.45 -23.98 -37.36
C VAL A 259 -3.50 -22.52 -37.86
N THR A 260 -4.30 -22.23 -38.88
CA THR A 260 -4.37 -20.89 -39.50
C THR A 260 -5.50 -20.01 -38.95
N ALA A 261 -6.47 -20.58 -38.23
CA ALA A 261 -7.58 -19.85 -37.64
C ALA A 261 -7.11 -18.83 -36.59
N LYS A 262 -7.72 -17.64 -36.60
CA LYS A 262 -7.42 -16.58 -35.62
C LYS A 262 -8.03 -16.87 -34.25
N SER A 263 -9.18 -17.55 -34.23
CA SER A 263 -9.88 -17.96 -33.02
C SER A 263 -10.47 -19.35 -33.21
N LEU A 264 -10.43 -20.16 -32.16
CA LEU A 264 -11.01 -21.50 -32.18
C LEU A 264 -11.79 -21.76 -30.89
N SER A 265 -12.99 -22.29 -31.05
CA SER A 265 -13.76 -22.73 -29.89
C SER A 265 -13.22 -24.06 -29.35
N LEU A 266 -12.98 -24.11 -28.03
CA LEU A 266 -12.43 -25.30 -27.37
C LEU A 266 -13.32 -26.53 -27.58
N GLY A 267 -14.65 -26.37 -27.49
CA GLY A 267 -15.59 -27.48 -27.68
C GLY A 267 -15.63 -28.04 -29.11
N PHE A 268 -15.38 -27.22 -30.14
CA PHE A 268 -15.21 -27.72 -31.51
C PHE A 268 -13.90 -28.50 -31.61
N MET A 269 -12.81 -27.97 -31.06
CA MET A 269 -11.49 -28.58 -31.10
C MET A 269 -11.42 -29.93 -30.37
N GLU A 270 -12.05 -30.04 -29.19
CA GLU A 270 -12.20 -31.31 -28.48
C GLU A 270 -12.93 -32.34 -29.34
N HIS A 271 -14.02 -31.92 -29.98
CA HIS A 271 -14.81 -32.79 -30.84
C HIS A 271 -14.02 -33.29 -32.06
N VAL A 272 -13.26 -32.42 -32.73
CA VAL A 272 -12.41 -32.81 -33.87
C VAL A 272 -11.26 -33.72 -33.42
N ALA A 273 -10.61 -33.39 -32.31
CA ALA A 273 -9.50 -34.17 -31.77
C ALA A 273 -9.93 -35.60 -31.39
N ASP A 274 -11.14 -35.76 -30.84
CA ASP A 274 -11.72 -37.08 -30.54
C ASP A 274 -12.13 -37.83 -31.81
N LEU A 275 -12.76 -37.14 -32.76
CA LEU A 275 -13.26 -37.72 -34.01
C LEU A 275 -12.15 -38.31 -34.92
N PHE A 276 -10.97 -37.69 -34.89
CA PHE A 276 -9.79 -38.10 -35.68
C PHE A 276 -8.67 -38.71 -34.83
N ASP A 277 -8.91 -38.98 -33.54
CA ASP A 277 -7.93 -39.59 -32.65
C ASP A 277 -6.59 -38.83 -32.56
N TRP A 278 -6.61 -37.50 -32.63
CA TRP A 278 -5.41 -36.64 -32.63
C TRP A 278 -4.54 -36.80 -31.39
N LEU A 279 -5.12 -37.28 -30.28
CA LEU A 279 -4.44 -37.53 -29.02
C LEU A 279 -3.63 -38.85 -29.00
N LYS A 280 -3.76 -39.73 -30.01
CA LYS A 280 -3.03 -41.00 -30.04
C LYS A 280 -1.53 -40.78 -30.33
N PRO A 281 -0.62 -41.40 -29.54
CA PRO A 281 0.81 -41.31 -29.80
C PRO A 281 1.15 -41.96 -31.14
N GLY A 282 1.90 -41.24 -31.99
CA GLY A 282 2.24 -41.69 -33.35
C GLY A 282 1.26 -41.26 -34.44
N HIS A 283 0.33 -40.35 -34.12
CA HIS A 283 -0.56 -39.75 -35.11
C HIS A 283 0.21 -39.06 -36.26
N ARG A 284 -0.32 -39.14 -37.48
CA ARG A 284 0.35 -38.66 -38.70
C ARG A 284 0.69 -37.16 -38.69
N HIS A 285 -0.12 -36.36 -38.00
CA HIS A 285 0.06 -34.91 -37.83
C HIS A 285 0.62 -34.50 -36.47
N ALA A 286 1.22 -35.43 -35.70
CA ALA A 286 1.58 -35.18 -34.30
C ALA A 286 2.52 -33.97 -34.10
N SER A 287 3.47 -33.72 -35.01
CA SER A 287 4.38 -32.55 -34.93
C SER A 287 3.67 -31.23 -35.19
N THR A 288 2.79 -31.18 -36.19
CA THR A 288 2.02 -29.98 -36.56
C THR A 288 0.96 -29.64 -35.52
N LEU A 289 0.33 -30.67 -34.93
CA LEU A 289 -0.69 -30.52 -33.90
C LEU A 289 -0.13 -30.30 -32.50
N ALA A 290 1.14 -30.59 -32.24
CA ALA A 290 1.75 -30.45 -30.91
C ALA A 290 1.51 -29.09 -30.23
N PRO A 291 1.80 -27.92 -30.86
CA PRO A 291 1.55 -26.62 -30.24
C PRO A 291 0.05 -26.36 -30.01
N LEU A 292 -0.80 -26.82 -30.95
CA LEU A 292 -2.24 -26.64 -30.89
C LEU A 292 -2.88 -27.49 -29.78
N LEU A 293 -2.48 -28.76 -29.64
CA LEU A 293 -2.91 -29.66 -28.56
C LEU A 293 -2.39 -29.19 -27.19
N ALA A 294 -1.19 -28.62 -27.14
CA ALA A 294 -0.68 -27.97 -25.92
C ALA A 294 -1.54 -26.75 -25.54
N GLY A 295 -1.91 -25.91 -26.50
CA GLY A 295 -2.84 -24.80 -26.31
C GLY A 295 -4.23 -25.24 -25.86
N MET A 296 -4.77 -26.34 -26.41
CA MET A 296 -6.04 -26.92 -25.96
C MET A 296 -5.97 -27.40 -24.52
N ARG A 297 -4.92 -28.14 -24.13
CA ARG A 297 -4.72 -28.59 -22.75
C ARG A 297 -4.62 -27.42 -21.80
N TYR A 298 -3.87 -26.38 -22.19
CA TYR A 298 -3.80 -25.13 -21.42
C TYR A 298 -5.18 -24.48 -21.28
N ALA A 299 -5.95 -24.35 -22.36
CA ALA A 299 -7.30 -23.78 -22.34
C ALA A 299 -8.28 -24.60 -21.46
N GLN A 300 -8.18 -25.93 -21.46
CA GLN A 300 -8.95 -26.79 -20.55
C GLN A 300 -8.57 -26.52 -19.09
N THR A 301 -7.28 -26.51 -18.76
CA THR A 301 -6.81 -26.21 -17.39
C THR A 301 -7.20 -24.80 -16.93
N ALA A 302 -7.12 -23.82 -17.85
CA ALA A 302 -7.54 -22.45 -17.61
C ALA A 302 -9.05 -22.36 -17.36
N GLY A 303 -9.87 -23.09 -18.15
CA GLY A 303 -11.32 -23.12 -17.99
C GLY A 303 -11.75 -23.69 -16.64
N VAL A 304 -11.10 -24.76 -16.16
CA VAL A 304 -11.31 -25.32 -14.82
C VAL A 304 -10.97 -24.30 -13.74
N ALA A 305 -9.80 -23.66 -13.83
CA ALA A 305 -9.34 -22.65 -12.89
C ALA A 305 -10.28 -21.42 -12.86
N GLN A 306 -10.68 -20.91 -14.02
CA GLN A 306 -11.62 -19.79 -14.14
C GLN A 306 -13.00 -20.13 -13.59
N ALA A 307 -13.54 -21.33 -13.85
CA ALA A 307 -14.81 -21.75 -13.31
C ALA A 307 -14.78 -21.81 -11.78
N ALA A 308 -13.69 -22.33 -11.20
CA ALA A 308 -13.50 -22.36 -9.76
C ALA A 308 -13.45 -20.93 -9.17
N VAL A 309 -12.63 -20.03 -9.73
CA VAL A 309 -12.58 -18.64 -9.27
C VAL A 309 -13.94 -17.95 -9.45
N LYS A 310 -14.64 -18.15 -10.57
CA LYS A 310 -15.96 -17.58 -10.81
C LYS A 310 -16.96 -17.98 -9.71
N THR A 311 -17.00 -19.24 -9.31
CA THR A 311 -17.88 -19.66 -8.20
C THR A 311 -17.54 -18.99 -6.88
N ILE A 312 -16.25 -18.72 -6.62
CA ILE A 312 -15.80 -17.95 -5.45
C ILE A 312 -16.25 -16.49 -5.58
N VAL A 313 -16.06 -15.85 -6.73
CA VAL A 313 -16.50 -14.47 -6.98
C VAL A 313 -18.01 -14.31 -6.81
N GLU A 314 -18.80 -15.24 -7.36
CA GLU A 314 -20.26 -15.23 -7.23
C GLU A 314 -20.72 -15.36 -5.76
N SER A 315 -19.98 -16.11 -4.95
CA SER A 315 -20.26 -16.23 -3.51
C SER A 315 -20.03 -14.93 -2.73
N ALA A 316 -19.31 -13.95 -3.29
CA ALA A 316 -19.09 -12.66 -2.63
C ALA A 316 -20.38 -11.89 -2.33
N GLN A 317 -21.45 -12.13 -3.11
CA GLN A 317 -22.78 -11.55 -2.84
C GLN A 317 -23.41 -12.05 -1.53
N GLN A 318 -22.96 -13.19 -1.02
CA GLN A 318 -23.48 -13.85 0.19
C GLN A 318 -22.63 -13.54 1.44
N GLY A 319 -21.52 -12.81 1.28
CA GLY A 319 -20.62 -12.37 2.36
C GLY A 319 -19.41 -13.29 2.59
N ASP A 320 -18.50 -12.85 3.46
CA ASP A 320 -17.16 -13.45 3.66
C ASP A 320 -17.16 -14.95 4.01
N GLN A 321 -18.15 -15.42 4.77
CA GLN A 321 -18.25 -16.84 5.14
C GLN A 321 -18.54 -17.73 3.92
N ALA A 322 -19.35 -17.24 2.97
CA ALA A 322 -19.65 -17.96 1.75
C ALA A 322 -18.41 -18.07 0.85
N ILE A 323 -17.60 -17.00 0.79
CA ILE A 323 -16.33 -16.96 0.07
C ILE A 323 -15.36 -18.00 0.63
N GLN A 324 -15.21 -18.05 1.96
CA GLN A 324 -14.34 -19.04 2.60
C GLN A 324 -14.78 -20.48 2.30
N LEU A 325 -16.08 -20.76 2.33
CA LEU A 325 -16.61 -22.09 2.02
C LEU A 325 -16.42 -22.46 0.54
N ALA A 326 -16.68 -21.53 -0.37
CA ALA A 326 -16.48 -21.71 -1.80
C ALA A 326 -15.00 -21.95 -2.13
N PHE A 327 -14.10 -21.19 -1.51
CA PHE A 327 -12.66 -21.37 -1.62
C PHE A 327 -12.22 -22.75 -1.13
N GLN A 328 -12.65 -23.18 0.06
CA GLN A 328 -12.33 -24.51 0.58
C GLN A 328 -12.87 -25.64 -0.32
N ARG A 329 -14.05 -25.46 -0.93
CA ARG A 329 -14.59 -26.42 -1.91
C ARG A 329 -13.78 -26.45 -3.19
N ALA A 330 -13.31 -25.30 -3.68
CA ALA A 330 -12.46 -25.24 -4.86
C ALA A 330 -11.14 -25.99 -4.63
N LEU A 331 -10.54 -25.84 -3.46
CA LEU A 331 -9.29 -26.55 -3.11
C LEU A 331 -9.46 -28.08 -3.02
N GLY A 332 -10.67 -28.57 -2.75
CA GLY A 332 -10.99 -30.00 -2.74
C GLY A 332 -11.42 -30.57 -4.10
N ASN A 333 -11.36 -29.77 -5.17
CA ASN A 333 -11.71 -30.24 -6.51
C ASN A 333 -10.53 -31.00 -7.12
N GLU A 334 -10.71 -32.29 -7.43
CA GLU A 334 -9.69 -33.15 -8.06
C GLU A 334 -9.15 -32.55 -9.37
N ALA A 335 -9.96 -31.78 -10.10
CA ALA A 335 -9.52 -31.13 -11.34
C ALA A 335 -8.44 -30.04 -11.14
N LEU A 336 -8.31 -29.51 -9.91
CA LEU A 336 -7.29 -28.53 -9.52
C LEU A 336 -6.05 -29.18 -8.89
N GLU A 337 -5.97 -30.52 -8.81
CA GLU A 337 -4.77 -31.23 -8.31
C GLU A 337 -3.61 -31.19 -9.31
N SER A 338 -3.88 -30.92 -10.59
CA SER A 338 -2.82 -30.72 -11.57
C SER A 338 -2.05 -29.43 -11.27
N ILE A 339 -0.71 -29.50 -11.37
CA ILE A 339 0.18 -28.36 -11.08
C ILE A 339 -0.19 -27.16 -11.95
N ASP A 340 -0.45 -27.37 -13.24
CA ASP A 340 -0.77 -26.30 -14.20
C ASP A 340 -2.12 -25.63 -13.87
N ALA A 341 -3.16 -26.41 -13.56
CA ALA A 341 -4.46 -25.83 -13.19
C ALA A 341 -4.40 -25.10 -11.85
N ARG A 342 -3.57 -25.57 -10.90
CA ARG A 342 -3.36 -24.89 -9.62
C ARG A 342 -2.69 -23.54 -9.81
N VAL A 343 -1.64 -23.46 -10.62
CA VAL A 343 -0.94 -22.20 -10.92
C VAL A 343 -1.90 -21.19 -11.54
N LEU A 344 -2.68 -21.61 -12.55
CA LEU A 344 -3.68 -20.73 -13.18
C LEU A 344 -4.78 -20.30 -12.22
N PHE A 345 -5.24 -21.20 -11.34
CA PHE A 345 -6.20 -20.88 -10.30
C PHE A 345 -5.68 -19.78 -9.36
N GLU A 346 -4.43 -19.90 -8.92
CA GLU A 346 -3.81 -18.88 -8.06
C GLU A 346 -3.66 -17.53 -8.76
N VAL A 347 -3.27 -17.52 -10.05
CA VAL A 347 -3.19 -16.30 -10.86
C VAL A 347 -4.55 -15.61 -10.98
N TYR A 348 -5.60 -16.35 -11.36
CA TYR A 348 -6.94 -15.76 -11.49
C TYR A 348 -7.50 -15.28 -10.15
N LEU A 349 -7.23 -16.01 -9.07
CA LEU A 349 -7.65 -15.61 -7.74
C LEU A 349 -6.90 -14.34 -7.28
N MET A 350 -5.60 -14.25 -7.58
CA MET A 350 -4.77 -13.08 -7.31
C MET A 350 -5.31 -11.85 -8.06
N GLN A 351 -5.61 -11.97 -9.34
CA GLN A 351 -6.19 -10.90 -10.15
C GLN A 351 -7.53 -10.41 -9.60
N TRP A 352 -8.40 -11.33 -9.17
CA TRP A 352 -9.66 -10.95 -8.54
C TRP A 352 -9.45 -10.23 -7.20
N LEU A 353 -8.54 -10.71 -6.35
CA LEU A 353 -8.24 -10.07 -5.06
C LEU A 353 -7.59 -8.69 -5.23
N ALA A 354 -6.90 -8.45 -6.35
CA ALA A 354 -6.32 -7.17 -6.73
C ALA A 354 -7.32 -6.19 -7.39
N SER A 355 -8.49 -6.67 -7.80
CA SER A 355 -9.51 -5.88 -8.50
C SER A 355 -10.24 -4.90 -7.57
N ASP A 356 -10.98 -3.94 -8.13
CA ASP A 356 -11.75 -2.96 -7.34
C ASP A 356 -12.95 -3.57 -6.60
N ALA A 357 -13.50 -4.69 -7.10
CA ALA A 357 -14.63 -5.42 -6.51
C ALA A 357 -14.14 -6.58 -5.62
N HIS A 358 -13.24 -6.27 -4.69
CA HIS A 358 -12.55 -7.26 -3.87
C HIS A 358 -13.29 -7.59 -2.56
N PRO A 359 -13.04 -8.78 -1.98
CA PRO A 359 -13.59 -9.16 -0.67
C PRO A 359 -12.88 -8.43 0.47
N SER A 360 -13.30 -8.63 1.71
CA SER A 360 -12.65 -8.01 2.88
C SER A 360 -11.16 -8.39 2.98
N ASP A 361 -10.38 -7.51 3.64
CA ASP A 361 -8.96 -7.77 3.91
C ASP A 361 -8.73 -9.05 4.70
N ASP A 362 -9.70 -9.43 5.54
CA ASP A 362 -9.60 -10.64 6.31
C ASP A 362 -9.65 -11.91 5.45
N VAL A 363 -10.49 -11.89 4.41
CA VAL A 363 -10.58 -12.95 3.41
C VAL A 363 -9.32 -12.99 2.55
N ALA A 364 -8.84 -11.83 2.09
CA ALA A 364 -7.62 -11.76 1.29
C ALA A 364 -6.41 -12.35 2.03
N LEU A 365 -6.24 -12.00 3.32
CA LEU A 365 -5.19 -12.57 4.15
C LEU A 365 -5.37 -14.06 4.40
N LEU A 366 -6.60 -14.55 4.59
CA LEU A 366 -6.87 -15.97 4.76
C LEU A 366 -6.48 -16.77 3.52
N VAL A 367 -6.83 -16.27 2.33
CA VAL A 367 -6.47 -16.88 1.06
C VAL A 367 -4.94 -16.90 0.90
N ALA A 368 -4.29 -15.76 1.14
CA ALA A 368 -2.84 -15.65 1.03
C ALA A 368 -2.12 -16.59 2.02
N GLU A 369 -2.60 -16.70 3.26
CA GLU A 369 -2.04 -17.62 4.26
C GLU A 369 -2.21 -19.09 3.86
N HIS A 370 -3.40 -19.46 3.36
CA HIS A 370 -3.71 -20.83 2.97
C HIS A 370 -2.95 -21.29 1.71
N LEU A 371 -2.66 -20.36 0.80
CA LEU A 371 -1.88 -20.61 -0.42
C LEU A 371 -0.39 -20.34 -0.24
N GLU A 372 0.05 -20.02 0.98
CA GLU A 372 1.44 -19.68 1.29
C GLU A 372 2.00 -18.58 0.36
N TRP A 373 1.19 -17.56 0.08
CA TRP A 373 1.57 -16.40 -0.72
C TRP A 373 2.53 -15.50 0.05
N HIS A 374 3.81 -15.86 0.00
CA HIS A 374 4.90 -15.05 0.52
C HIS A 374 5.34 -14.02 -0.53
N HIS A 375 6.12 -13.01 -0.13
CA HIS A 375 6.75 -12.02 -1.04
C HIS A 375 7.68 -12.63 -2.11
N ARG A 376 7.83 -13.96 -2.18
CA ARG A 376 8.74 -14.72 -3.05
C ARG A 376 8.04 -15.51 -4.16
N ASN A 377 6.72 -15.38 -4.32
CA ASN A 377 5.98 -16.11 -5.36
C ASN A 377 6.23 -15.49 -6.74
N LEU A 378 7.35 -15.89 -7.37
CA LEU A 378 7.74 -15.41 -8.69
C LEU A 378 6.65 -15.69 -9.74
N HIS A 379 5.98 -16.84 -9.70
CA HIS A 379 4.97 -17.20 -10.71
C HIS A 379 3.79 -16.24 -10.75
N LEU A 380 3.36 -15.71 -9.61
CA LEU A 380 2.28 -14.70 -9.55
C LEU A 380 2.73 -13.35 -10.09
N ARG A 381 3.97 -12.97 -9.76
CA ARG A 381 4.59 -11.73 -10.22
C ARG A 381 4.84 -11.74 -11.73
N ASP A 382 5.31 -12.87 -12.26
CA ASP A 382 5.64 -13.04 -13.68
C ASP A 382 4.38 -13.15 -14.54
N ALA A 383 3.27 -13.66 -13.97
CA ALA A 383 1.98 -13.75 -14.65
C ALA A 383 1.29 -12.38 -14.81
N ASP A 384 1.23 -11.57 -13.75
CA ASP A 384 0.64 -10.22 -13.79
C ASP A 384 1.25 -9.33 -12.69
N LEU A 385 2.25 -8.55 -13.09
CA LEU A 385 3.03 -7.69 -12.19
C LEU A 385 2.17 -6.60 -11.54
N GLU A 386 1.23 -6.01 -12.28
CA GLU A 386 0.43 -4.89 -11.78
C GLU A 386 -0.55 -5.36 -10.70
N SER A 387 -1.28 -6.43 -10.99
CA SER A 387 -2.21 -7.03 -10.02
C SER A 387 -1.47 -7.55 -8.79
N TRP A 388 -0.30 -8.18 -8.99
CA TRP A 388 0.52 -8.65 -7.87
C TRP A 388 1.00 -7.51 -6.98
N GLN A 389 1.49 -6.40 -7.55
CA GLN A 389 1.92 -5.25 -6.75
C GLN A 389 0.78 -4.66 -5.92
N LYS A 390 -0.41 -4.50 -6.53
CA LYS A 390 -1.60 -4.01 -5.83
C LYS A 390 -1.99 -4.94 -4.69
N LEU A 391 -2.04 -6.25 -4.93
CA LEU A 391 -2.38 -7.23 -3.90
C LEU A 391 -1.33 -7.31 -2.81
N ALA A 392 -0.04 -7.37 -3.15
CA ALA A 392 1.05 -7.47 -2.19
C ALA A 392 1.06 -6.27 -1.24
N TRP A 393 0.90 -5.06 -1.78
CA TRP A 393 0.76 -3.85 -0.98
C TRP A 393 -0.45 -3.92 -0.05
N ARG A 394 -1.60 -4.38 -0.57
CA ARG A 394 -2.84 -4.52 0.21
C ARG A 394 -2.70 -5.55 1.34
N LEU A 395 -2.11 -6.70 1.07
CA LEU A 395 -1.87 -7.75 2.07
C LEU A 395 -0.95 -7.25 3.18
N ASP A 396 0.11 -6.51 2.83
CA ASP A 396 1.03 -5.90 3.80
C ASP A 396 0.29 -4.91 4.71
N MET A 397 -0.51 -4.01 4.12
CA MET A 397 -1.36 -3.08 4.88
C MET A 397 -2.36 -3.80 5.79
N ALA A 398 -3.03 -4.83 5.29
CA ALA A 398 -3.99 -5.63 6.05
C ALA A 398 -3.30 -6.37 7.21
N GLN A 399 -2.10 -6.90 7.00
CA GLN A 399 -1.32 -7.59 8.01
C GLN A 399 -0.89 -6.62 9.12
N GLU A 400 -0.43 -5.42 8.76
CA GLU A 400 -0.03 -4.40 9.73
C GLU A 400 -1.24 -3.86 10.52
N ARG A 401 -2.43 -3.74 9.90
CA ARG A 401 -3.69 -3.46 10.61
C ARG A 401 -4.02 -4.54 11.64
N ARG A 402 -3.96 -5.82 11.26
CA ARG A 402 -4.18 -6.94 12.19
C ARG A 402 -3.19 -6.90 13.35
N ARG A 403 -1.92 -6.61 13.06
CA ARG A 403 -0.87 -6.46 14.07
C ARG A 403 -1.17 -5.32 15.04
N LEU A 404 -1.60 -4.16 14.55
CA LEU A 404 -1.99 -3.04 15.39
C LEU A 404 -3.13 -3.41 16.36
N HIS A 405 -4.15 -4.12 15.86
CA HIS A 405 -5.22 -4.63 16.70
C HIS A 405 -4.74 -5.68 17.72
N ALA A 406 -3.76 -6.51 17.36
CA ALA A 406 -3.13 -7.46 18.28
C ALA A 406 -2.31 -6.75 19.37
N ILE A 407 -1.58 -5.69 19.04
CA ILE A 407 -0.87 -4.82 19.98
C ILE A 407 -1.87 -4.21 20.99
N ALA A 408 -2.96 -3.63 20.49
CA ALA A 408 -3.99 -3.02 21.32
C ALA A 408 -4.62 -4.03 22.30
N ARG A 409 -4.80 -5.28 21.85
CA ARG A 409 -5.31 -6.40 22.67
C ARG A 409 -4.25 -7.11 23.52
N ARG A 410 -2.97 -6.72 23.41
CA ARG A 410 -1.81 -7.38 24.06
C ARG A 410 -1.66 -8.86 23.68
N GLN A 411 -2.01 -9.19 22.45
CA GLN A 411 -1.93 -10.54 21.89
C GLN A 411 -0.71 -10.73 20.99
N GLU A 412 0.03 -9.66 20.68
CA GLU A 412 1.25 -9.77 19.86
C GLU A 412 2.36 -10.50 20.61
N ALA A 413 2.87 -11.57 19.99
CA ALA A 413 4.02 -12.33 20.47
C ALA A 413 5.34 -11.61 20.09
N GLY A 414 6.36 -11.73 20.95
CA GLY A 414 7.70 -11.17 20.67
C GLY A 414 7.96 -9.76 21.22
N LEU A 415 6.94 -9.07 21.74
CA LEU A 415 7.13 -7.81 22.46
C LEU A 415 7.83 -8.02 23.80
N LYS A 416 8.84 -7.20 24.11
CA LYS A 416 9.45 -7.16 25.44
C LYS A 416 8.39 -6.76 26.47
N PRO A 417 8.33 -7.42 27.65
CA PRO A 417 7.27 -7.22 28.64
C PRO A 417 7.14 -5.76 29.14
N GLU A 418 8.24 -5.00 29.11
CA GLU A 418 8.26 -3.58 29.47
C GLU A 418 7.53 -2.67 28.46
N TRP A 419 7.43 -3.08 27.18
CA TRP A 419 6.85 -2.30 26.09
C TRP A 419 5.41 -2.72 25.75
N VAL A 420 4.97 -3.90 26.19
CA VAL A 420 3.60 -4.41 25.94
C VAL A 420 2.52 -3.40 26.36
N LYS A 421 2.64 -2.84 27.57
CA LYS A 421 1.65 -1.89 28.09
C LYS A 421 1.71 -0.54 27.36
N PRO A 422 2.87 0.13 27.22
CA PRO A 422 3.00 1.36 26.44
C PRO A 422 2.49 1.26 25.00
N LEU A 423 2.91 0.22 24.26
CA LEU A 423 2.48 0.02 22.87
C LEU A 423 0.99 -0.26 22.77
N SER A 424 0.42 -1.08 23.67
CA SER A 424 -1.03 -1.33 23.70
C SER A 424 -1.84 -0.04 23.91
N LEU A 425 -1.34 0.88 24.73
CA LEU A 425 -1.99 2.15 25.01
C LEU A 425 -1.92 3.09 23.81
N ALA A 426 -0.76 3.20 23.17
CA ALA A 426 -0.57 3.99 21.96
C ALA A 426 -1.45 3.48 20.80
N ALA A 427 -1.41 2.17 20.53
CA ALA A 427 -2.27 1.51 19.55
C ALA A 427 -3.76 1.76 19.81
N THR A 428 -4.19 1.68 21.07
CA THR A 428 -5.59 1.96 21.44
C THR A 428 -5.99 3.41 21.19
N MET A 429 -5.05 4.37 21.28
CA MET A 429 -5.34 5.77 20.98
C MET A 429 -5.42 6.04 19.48
N LEU A 430 -4.59 5.38 18.68
CA LEU A 430 -4.65 5.47 17.22
C LEU A 430 -5.97 4.90 16.67
N LEU A 431 -6.45 3.79 17.25
CA LEU A 431 -7.71 3.14 16.87
C LEU A 431 -8.98 3.84 17.39
N ARG A 432 -8.86 4.91 18.19
CA ARG A 432 -10.00 5.61 18.79
C ARG A 432 -10.11 7.04 18.26
N PRO A 433 -11.31 7.64 18.26
CA PRO A 433 -11.46 9.04 17.92
C PRO A 433 -10.63 9.92 18.85
N TYR A 434 -10.05 10.99 18.30
CA TYR A 434 -9.11 11.86 19.00
C TYR A 434 -9.67 12.38 20.33
N ASN A 435 -8.84 12.24 21.37
CA ASN A 435 -9.13 12.78 22.69
C ASN A 435 -7.86 13.38 23.31
N ARG A 436 -7.75 14.71 23.18
CA ARG A 436 -6.60 15.49 23.63
C ARG A 436 -6.20 15.20 25.07
N LEU A 437 -7.17 15.15 25.99
CA LEU A 437 -6.89 14.95 27.42
C LEU A 437 -6.29 13.56 27.67
N LYS A 438 -6.86 12.51 27.07
CA LYS A 438 -6.33 11.16 27.24
C LYS A 438 -4.91 11.02 26.68
N LEU A 439 -4.63 11.63 25.53
CA LEU A 439 -3.29 11.68 24.92
C LEU A 439 -2.30 12.41 25.83
N GLN A 440 -2.66 13.60 26.32
CA GLN A 440 -1.83 14.37 27.26
C GLN A 440 -1.56 13.60 28.56
N PHE A 441 -2.56 12.94 29.13
CA PHE A 441 -2.38 12.12 30.34
C PHE A 441 -1.46 10.92 30.11
N GLN A 442 -1.47 10.31 28.92
CA GLN A 442 -0.57 9.21 28.59
C GLN A 442 0.86 9.68 28.37
N ALA A 443 1.05 10.82 27.70
CA ALA A 443 2.36 11.40 27.42
C ALA A 443 3.11 11.89 28.67
N LEU A 444 2.42 12.03 29.82
CA LEU A 444 3.08 12.27 31.11
C LEU A 444 4.15 11.21 31.46
N ASP A 445 3.99 9.98 30.94
CA ASP A 445 4.96 8.90 31.04
C ASP A 445 5.72 8.76 29.73
N MET A 446 7.04 9.00 29.78
CA MET A 446 7.94 9.00 28.63
C MET A 446 7.84 7.71 27.81
N LYS A 447 7.67 6.55 28.47
CA LYS A 447 7.56 5.26 27.75
C LYS A 447 6.34 5.19 26.84
N ASN A 448 5.22 5.80 27.23
CA ASN A 448 4.00 5.80 26.41
C ASN A 448 4.14 6.73 25.20
N GLN A 449 4.77 7.89 25.39
CA GLN A 449 5.06 8.81 24.30
C GLN A 449 6.04 8.17 23.29
N MET A 450 7.14 7.58 23.77
CA MET A 450 8.10 6.88 22.92
C MET A 450 7.46 5.72 22.16
N ALA A 451 6.54 4.98 22.78
CA ALA A 451 5.83 3.89 22.11
C ALA A 451 4.95 4.37 20.95
N GLY A 452 4.25 5.50 21.12
CA GLY A 452 3.46 6.11 20.04
C GLY A 452 4.34 6.69 18.94
N ALA A 453 5.41 7.40 19.30
CA ALA A 453 6.38 7.93 18.35
C ALA A 453 7.04 6.81 17.53
N TYR A 454 7.43 5.70 18.18
CA TYR A 454 8.00 4.52 17.53
C TYR A 454 7.05 3.90 16.49
N LEU A 455 5.76 3.75 16.82
CA LEU A 455 4.77 3.22 15.86
C LEU A 455 4.66 4.11 14.62
N ILE A 456 4.56 5.42 14.83
CA ILE A 456 4.43 6.38 13.72
C ILE A 456 5.70 6.44 12.89
N GLU A 457 6.87 6.47 13.51
CA GLU A 457 8.15 6.51 12.80
C GLU A 457 8.36 5.22 12.00
N ASN A 458 8.02 4.06 12.58
CA ASN A 458 8.10 2.79 11.89
C ASN A 458 7.17 2.75 10.68
N TRP A 459 5.91 3.17 10.82
CA TRP A 459 4.98 3.22 9.70
C TRP A 459 5.33 4.31 8.69
N GLN A 460 5.87 5.45 9.10
CA GLN A 460 6.32 6.47 8.15
C GLN A 460 7.43 5.92 7.22
N ARG A 461 8.27 5.02 7.73
CA ARG A 461 9.33 4.37 6.93
C ARG A 461 8.82 3.20 6.08
N THR A 462 7.85 2.46 6.59
CA THR A 462 7.43 1.18 5.97
C THR A 462 6.08 1.28 5.25
N HIS A 463 5.11 1.98 5.83
CA HIS A 463 3.70 2.02 5.42
C HIS A 463 3.11 3.45 5.58
N PRO A 464 3.56 4.46 4.80
CA PRO A 464 3.15 5.86 5.02
C PRO A 464 1.65 6.08 4.82
N VAL A 465 1.03 5.38 3.88
CA VAL A 465 -0.41 5.47 3.57
C VAL A 465 -1.29 5.06 4.75
N LEU A 466 -0.80 4.16 5.62
CA LEU A 466 -1.53 3.74 6.83
C LEU A 466 -1.77 4.93 7.78
N LEU A 467 -0.88 5.93 7.78
CA LEU A 467 -1.01 7.10 8.62
C LEU A 467 -2.17 8.00 8.20
N ASP A 468 -2.55 7.98 6.92
CA ASP A 468 -3.65 8.79 6.38
C ASP A 468 -5.03 8.26 6.82
N GLU A 469 -5.12 6.99 7.24
CA GLU A 469 -6.35 6.39 7.78
C GLU A 469 -6.65 6.81 9.23
N PHE A 470 -5.64 7.25 9.97
CA PHE A 470 -5.79 7.66 11.37
C PHE A 470 -6.06 9.17 11.50
N ASP A 471 -6.63 9.59 12.64
CA ASP A 471 -6.85 11.01 12.92
C ASP A 471 -5.51 11.76 12.93
N SER A 472 -5.34 12.69 11.99
CA SER A 472 -4.11 13.47 11.81
C SER A 472 -3.66 14.17 13.09
N ARG A 473 -4.60 14.58 13.96
CA ARG A 473 -4.30 15.20 15.25
C ARG A 473 -3.63 14.25 16.24
N THR A 474 -4.00 12.97 16.19
CA THR A 474 -3.37 11.93 17.01
C THR A 474 -1.98 11.60 16.49
N VAL A 475 -1.82 11.54 15.17
CA VAL A 475 -0.52 11.32 14.52
C VAL A 475 0.44 12.47 14.83
N ASP A 476 0.00 13.71 14.65
CA ASP A 476 0.81 14.90 14.92
C ASP A 476 1.19 15.02 16.40
N PHE A 477 0.30 14.62 17.31
CA PHE A 477 0.59 14.62 18.75
C PHE A 477 1.81 13.78 19.10
N TYR A 478 1.92 12.58 18.52
CA TYR A 478 3.03 11.66 18.79
C TYR A 478 4.28 11.97 17.97
N ARG A 479 4.19 12.79 16.90
CA ARG A 479 5.35 13.36 16.20
C ARG A 479 6.03 14.48 16.99
N GLN A 480 5.28 15.19 17.83
CA GLN A 480 5.78 16.31 18.62
C GLN A 480 6.30 15.84 19.99
N ASP A 481 7.43 16.40 20.42
CA ASP A 481 7.91 16.20 21.78
C ASP A 481 7.01 16.90 22.80
N GLN A 482 6.37 16.10 23.65
CA GLN A 482 5.51 16.55 24.73
C GLN A 482 6.29 16.70 26.04
N PRO A 483 5.89 17.65 26.92
CA PRO A 483 6.48 17.80 28.24
C PRO A 483 6.12 16.62 29.16
N HIS A 484 7.12 15.85 29.54
CA HIS A 484 7.12 14.71 30.46
C HIS A 484 7.45 15.15 31.90
N LEU A 485 6.92 14.41 32.88
CA LEU A 485 7.22 14.65 34.31
C LEU A 485 8.67 14.30 34.71
N GLY A 486 9.48 13.79 33.78
CA GLY A 486 10.83 13.28 34.01
C GLY A 486 11.96 14.30 33.79
N GLU A 487 11.74 15.35 33.01
CA GLU A 487 12.75 16.39 32.76
C GLU A 487 12.52 17.59 33.69
N GLU A 488 13.10 17.44 34.87
CA GLU A 488 13.41 18.38 35.97
C GLU A 488 12.82 19.82 35.95
N PRO A 489 12.02 20.14 36.99
CA PRO A 489 12.46 21.19 37.91
C PRO A 489 12.44 20.76 39.39
N ILE A 490 11.99 19.55 39.71
CA ILE A 490 11.74 19.16 41.11
C ILE A 490 13.06 18.97 41.90
N LYS A 491 14.11 18.38 41.30
CA LYS A 491 15.41 18.21 41.97
C LYS A 491 16.17 19.50 42.26
N PRO A 492 16.28 20.48 41.33
CA PRO A 492 16.91 21.77 41.65
C PRO A 492 16.12 22.55 42.72
N ILE A 493 14.79 22.48 42.71
CA ILE A 493 13.95 23.14 43.74
C ILE A 493 14.19 22.54 45.13
N ILE A 494 14.32 21.20 45.23
CA ILE A 494 14.60 20.52 46.52
C ILE A 494 16.01 20.85 47.02
N THR A 495 17.01 20.85 46.15
CA THR A 495 18.41 21.13 46.53
C THR A 495 18.61 22.59 46.94
N ILE A 496 17.99 23.55 46.24
CA ILE A 496 17.96 24.96 46.64
C ILE A 496 17.26 25.12 48.00
N GLY A 497 16.16 24.39 48.22
CA GLY A 497 15.45 24.39 49.50
C GLY A 497 16.28 23.87 50.68
N ILE A 498 17.06 22.81 50.47
CA ILE A 498 17.97 22.23 51.48
C ILE A 498 19.14 23.18 51.79
N MET A 499 19.74 23.80 50.77
CA MET A 499 20.83 24.77 50.97
C MET A 499 20.36 26.04 51.69
N ALA A 500 19.16 26.54 51.37
CA ALA A 500 18.57 27.68 52.07
C ALA A 500 18.26 27.37 53.55
N THR A 501 17.82 26.15 53.86
CA THR A 501 17.55 25.72 55.25
C THR A 501 18.84 25.58 56.05
N LEU A 502 19.89 25.01 55.47
CA LEU A 502 21.20 24.92 56.13
C LEU A 502 21.79 26.30 56.41
N LEU A 503 21.69 27.24 55.46
CA LEU A 503 22.19 28.60 55.63
C LEU A 503 21.41 29.35 56.72
N ALA A 504 20.07 29.22 56.76
CA ALA A 504 19.23 29.82 57.79
C ALA A 504 19.53 29.25 59.19
N MET A 505 19.81 27.95 59.29
CA MET A 505 20.19 27.28 60.54
C MET A 505 21.54 27.78 61.09
N VAL A 506 22.54 27.98 60.22
CA VAL A 506 23.84 28.54 60.60
C VAL A 506 23.72 29.99 61.10
N VAL A 507 22.89 30.80 60.45
CA VAL A 507 22.65 32.20 60.86
C VAL A 507 21.92 32.27 62.21
N ALA A 508 20.95 31.38 62.45
CA ALA A 508 20.23 31.31 63.72
C ALA A 508 21.11 30.86 64.90
N LEU A 509 22.06 29.95 64.66
CA LEU A 509 23.00 29.48 65.68
C LEU A 509 24.04 30.55 66.07
N ASN A 510 24.32 31.52 65.20
CA ASN A 510 25.36 32.53 65.40
C ASN A 510 24.81 33.90 65.84
N SER A 511 23.48 34.09 65.88
CA SER A 511 22.89 35.36 66.28
C SER A 511 22.84 35.50 67.81
N GLN A 512 23.53 36.52 68.37
CA GLN A 512 23.50 36.85 69.80
C GLN A 512 22.15 37.44 70.29
N THR A 513 21.14 37.52 69.42
CA THR A 513 19.82 38.09 69.74
C THR A 513 18.75 36.99 69.81
N PRO A 514 18.20 36.67 71.00
CA PRO A 514 17.31 35.52 71.19
C PRO A 514 15.98 35.63 70.41
N ARG A 515 15.56 36.85 70.07
CA ARG A 515 14.33 37.09 69.29
C ARG A 515 14.50 36.78 67.80
N LEU A 516 15.70 36.99 67.24
CA LEU A 516 15.98 36.76 65.82
C LEU A 516 16.20 35.26 65.55
N GLY A 517 16.85 34.56 66.50
CA GLY A 517 16.96 33.10 66.48
C GLY A 517 15.61 32.39 66.55
N LEU A 518 14.68 32.84 67.41
CA LEU A 518 13.33 32.28 67.52
C LEU A 518 12.50 32.52 66.24
N PHE A 519 12.63 33.71 65.63
CA PHE A 519 11.98 34.04 64.36
C PHE A 519 12.46 33.16 63.21
N LEU A 520 13.78 32.95 63.10
CA LEU A 520 14.37 32.06 62.09
C LEU A 520 13.98 30.59 62.32
N LEU A 521 13.90 30.14 63.57
CA LEU A 521 13.42 28.79 63.92
C LEU A 521 11.95 28.56 63.55
N LEU A 522 11.08 29.55 63.73
CA LEU A 522 9.67 29.47 63.32
C LEU A 522 9.52 29.45 61.80
N LEU A 523 10.32 30.24 61.08
CA LEU A 523 10.39 30.18 59.61
C LEU A 523 10.90 28.83 59.11
N LEU A 524 11.93 28.27 59.76
CA LEU A 524 12.46 26.93 59.47
C LEU A 524 11.38 25.85 59.68
N ALA A 525 10.63 25.92 60.79
CA ALA A 525 9.57 24.98 61.09
C ALA A 525 8.42 25.06 60.07
N LEU A 526 8.01 26.26 59.65
CA LEU A 526 7.01 26.46 58.58
C LEU A 526 7.50 25.92 57.24
N PHE A 527 8.78 26.10 56.91
CA PHE A 527 9.36 25.61 55.66
C PHE A 527 9.50 24.08 55.64
N VAL A 528 9.93 23.46 56.74
CA VAL A 528 9.99 22.00 56.88
C VAL A 528 8.58 21.39 56.88
N ALA A 529 7.59 22.04 57.50
CA ALA A 529 6.19 21.66 57.40
C ALA A 529 5.66 21.74 55.95
N GLY A 530 6.06 22.78 55.19
CA GLY A 530 5.73 22.92 53.77
C GLY A 530 6.37 21.84 52.88
N LEU A 531 7.63 21.49 53.14
CA LEU A 531 8.35 20.42 52.41
C LEU A 531 7.83 19.02 52.74
N THR A 532 7.52 18.76 54.01
CA THR A 532 6.89 17.48 54.40
C THR A 532 5.48 17.37 53.82
N ALA A 533 4.71 18.45 53.79
CA ALA A 533 3.43 18.47 53.08
C ALA A 533 3.61 18.23 51.57
N SER A 534 4.60 18.83 50.92
CA SER A 534 4.83 18.67 49.47
C SER A 534 5.39 17.29 49.08
N ALA A 535 6.10 16.59 49.99
CA ALA A 535 6.57 15.21 49.79
C ALA A 535 5.52 14.16 50.17
N CYS A 536 4.75 14.40 51.24
CA CYS A 536 3.69 13.49 51.68
C CYS A 536 2.41 13.60 50.82
N LEU A 537 2.09 14.76 50.24
CA LEU A 537 0.92 14.91 49.36
C LEU A 537 0.97 13.98 48.15
N PRO A 538 2.07 13.90 47.37
CA PRO A 538 2.18 12.99 46.23
C PRO A 538 2.10 11.52 46.64
N TRP A 539 2.68 11.15 47.80
CA TRP A 539 2.60 9.78 48.32
C TRP A 539 1.17 9.44 48.76
N PHE A 540 0.52 10.31 49.52
CA PHE A 540 -0.87 10.16 49.96
C PHE A 540 -1.83 10.13 48.77
N TRP A 541 -1.60 10.98 47.77
CA TRP A 541 -2.39 11.04 46.54
C TRP A 541 -2.24 9.75 45.72
N ARG A 542 -1.02 9.22 45.57
CA ARG A 542 -0.76 7.95 44.88
C ARG A 542 -1.31 6.74 45.63
N ARG A 543 -1.24 6.74 46.96
CA ARG A 543 -1.58 5.57 47.80
C ARG A 543 -3.08 5.44 48.09
N TYR A 544 -3.77 6.56 48.31
CA TYR A 544 -5.16 6.56 48.79
C TYR A 544 -6.15 7.21 47.83
N ILE A 545 -5.78 8.29 47.13
CA ILE A 545 -6.72 9.06 46.28
C ILE A 545 -6.81 8.46 44.87
N LYS A 546 -5.66 8.13 44.23
CA LYS A 546 -5.60 7.58 42.87
C LYS A 546 -6.52 6.36 42.63
N PRO A 547 -6.54 5.31 43.47
CA PRO A 547 -7.44 4.16 43.27
C PRO A 547 -8.92 4.49 43.52
N TRP A 548 -9.22 5.57 44.25
CA TRP A 548 -10.59 6.04 44.48
C TRP A 548 -11.07 6.91 43.30
N ASP A 549 -10.19 7.79 42.81
CA ASP A 549 -10.38 8.67 41.66
C ASP A 549 -10.57 7.87 40.35
N GLU A 550 -9.80 6.81 40.12
CA GLU A 550 -9.97 5.92 38.96
C GLU A 550 -11.34 5.20 38.97
N ARG A 551 -11.88 4.84 40.14
CA ARG A 551 -13.21 4.20 40.24
C ARG A 551 -14.37 5.18 40.12
N LEU A 552 -14.20 6.40 40.63
CA LEU A 552 -15.22 7.45 40.56
C LEU A 552 -15.28 8.08 39.17
N SER A 553 -14.12 8.35 38.56
CA SER A 553 -14.01 8.85 37.19
C SER A 553 -14.59 7.86 36.18
N GLN A 554 -14.32 6.55 36.30
CA GLN A 554 -14.92 5.55 35.41
C GLN A 554 -16.45 5.46 35.53
N ARG A 555 -17.02 5.70 36.72
CA ARG A 555 -18.47 5.68 36.94
C ARG A 555 -19.16 6.96 36.49
N LEU A 556 -18.50 8.11 36.60
CA LEU A 556 -19.07 9.43 36.27
C LEU A 556 -18.82 9.85 34.82
N LEU A 557 -17.69 9.47 34.19
CA LEU A 557 -17.45 9.70 32.75
C LEU A 557 -18.48 8.97 31.87
N LYS A 558 -19.10 7.91 32.38
CA LYS A 558 -20.19 7.19 31.68
C LYS A 558 -21.52 7.95 31.66
N LYS A 559 -21.72 8.93 32.54
CA LYS A 559 -23.01 9.65 32.66
C LYS A 559 -22.98 11.05 32.06
N ASP A 560 -21.93 11.84 32.29
CA ASP A 560 -21.82 13.19 31.69
C ASP A 560 -20.37 13.73 31.73
N PRO A 561 -19.63 13.68 30.61
CA PRO A 561 -18.21 14.05 30.58
C PRO A 561 -17.97 15.55 30.81
N VAL A 562 -18.88 16.42 30.35
CA VAL A 562 -18.72 17.89 30.39
C VAL A 562 -19.05 18.49 31.77
N ALA A 563 -19.93 17.85 32.54
CA ALA A 563 -20.26 18.28 33.91
C ALA A 563 -19.12 17.93 34.88
N PHE A 564 -18.50 16.76 34.70
CA PHE A 564 -17.35 16.32 35.50
C PHE A 564 -16.12 17.20 35.25
N GLU A 565 -15.86 17.57 33.99
CA GLU A 565 -14.74 18.44 33.62
C GLU A 565 -14.83 19.83 34.27
N ARG A 566 -16.04 20.40 34.37
CA ARG A 566 -16.27 21.66 35.08
C ARG A 566 -16.05 21.50 36.58
N GLY A 567 -16.68 20.50 37.21
CA GLY A 567 -16.57 20.28 38.66
C GLY A 567 -15.14 19.99 39.13
N PHE A 568 -14.37 19.23 38.37
CA PHE A 568 -13.02 18.83 38.74
C PHE A 568 -11.99 19.97 38.54
N ARG A 569 -12.17 20.82 37.52
CA ARG A 569 -11.37 22.06 37.37
C ARG A 569 -11.56 22.99 38.57
N PHE A 570 -12.81 23.17 39.02
CA PHE A 570 -13.11 23.97 40.22
C PHE A 570 -12.50 23.37 41.49
N LEU A 571 -12.59 22.05 41.67
CA LEU A 571 -12.04 21.37 42.86
C LEU A 571 -10.51 21.49 42.91
N ARG A 572 -9.83 21.27 41.77
CA ARG A 572 -8.37 21.39 41.67
C ARG A 572 -7.88 22.81 41.95
N GLN A 573 -8.55 23.81 41.37
CA GLN A 573 -8.19 25.22 41.57
C GLN A 573 -8.51 25.69 42.99
N GLY A 574 -9.61 25.23 43.59
CA GLY A 574 -9.94 25.50 44.99
C GLY A 574 -8.92 24.90 45.96
N ILE A 575 -8.50 23.64 45.73
CA ILE A 575 -7.47 22.99 46.55
C ILE A 575 -6.13 23.72 46.42
N GLN A 576 -5.71 24.12 45.22
CA GLN A 576 -4.47 24.88 45.02
C GLN A 576 -4.51 26.28 45.65
N ALA A 577 -5.65 26.97 45.58
CA ALA A 577 -5.82 28.26 46.23
C ALA A 577 -5.75 28.14 47.76
N CYS A 578 -6.43 27.15 48.35
CA CYS A 578 -6.41 26.91 49.79
C CYS A 578 -5.01 26.50 50.30
N LEU A 579 -4.28 25.67 49.54
CA LEU A 579 -2.94 25.23 49.91
C LEU A 579 -1.90 26.36 49.96
N PHE A 580 -2.08 27.45 49.20
CA PHE A 580 -1.17 28.60 49.22
C PHE A 580 -1.61 29.72 50.16
N THR A 581 -2.91 29.99 50.22
CA THR A 581 -3.45 31.15 50.95
C THR A 581 -3.53 30.91 52.46
N ILE A 582 -3.83 29.68 52.90
CA ILE A 582 -3.92 29.35 54.32
C ILE A 582 -2.54 29.45 55.00
N PRO A 583 -1.44 28.89 54.47
CA PRO A 583 -0.13 29.03 55.09
C PRO A 583 0.44 30.45 55.03
N ALA A 584 0.19 31.18 53.93
CA ALA A 584 0.66 32.56 53.78
C ALA A 584 -0.03 33.51 54.78
N THR A 585 -1.34 33.35 54.98
CA THR A 585 -2.09 34.13 55.97
C THR A 585 -1.68 33.78 57.40
N LEU A 586 -1.51 32.49 57.72
CA LEU A 586 -0.97 32.05 59.01
C LEU A 586 0.44 32.60 59.27
N GLY A 587 1.33 32.52 58.28
CA GLY A 587 2.68 33.09 58.36
C GLY A 587 2.66 34.60 58.61
N LEU A 588 1.84 35.36 57.88
CA LEU A 588 1.68 36.79 58.08
C LEU A 588 1.13 37.13 59.48
N THR A 589 0.16 36.35 59.99
CA THR A 589 -0.39 36.57 61.34
C THR A 589 0.63 36.31 62.43
N ILE A 590 1.51 35.32 62.27
CA ILE A 590 2.58 35.01 63.23
C ILE A 590 3.67 36.10 63.20
N VAL A 591 4.03 36.58 62.00
CA VAL A 591 5.00 37.69 61.83
C VAL A 591 4.47 38.97 62.47
N LEU A 592 3.20 39.33 62.24
CA LEU A 592 2.60 40.53 62.82
C LEU A 592 2.47 40.45 64.34
N ALA A 593 2.16 39.26 64.89
CA ALA A 593 2.13 39.03 66.33
C ALA A 593 3.53 39.12 66.98
N ALA A 594 4.61 38.80 66.24
CA ALA A 594 5.98 38.87 66.75
C ALA A 594 6.58 40.29 66.79
N VAL A 595 5.98 41.26 66.07
CA VAL A 595 6.49 42.64 65.96
C VAL A 595 5.72 43.62 66.88
N ASP A 596 4.78 43.13 67.70
CA ASP A 596 4.00 43.96 68.66
C ASP A 596 3.32 45.18 68.02
N LEU A 597 2.99 45.13 66.73
CA LEU A 597 2.15 46.17 66.12
C LEU A 597 0.71 46.00 66.63
N PRO A 598 0.07 47.04 67.19
CA PRO A 598 -1.30 46.97 67.67
C PRO A 598 -2.30 47.04 66.50
N PHE A 599 -2.09 46.23 65.46
CA PHE A 599 -3.00 46.12 64.33
C PHE A 599 -3.91 44.92 64.54
N ARG A 600 -5.19 45.19 64.82
CA ARG A 600 -6.17 44.19 65.23
C ARG A 600 -6.42 43.16 64.13
N LEU A 601 -5.98 41.92 64.38
CA LEU A 601 -6.12 40.69 63.57
C LEU A 601 -7.52 40.48 62.95
N ALA A 602 -8.57 41.03 63.56
CA ALA A 602 -9.95 40.94 63.08
C ALA A 602 -10.20 41.60 61.72
N VAL A 603 -9.37 42.55 61.29
CA VAL A 603 -9.57 43.30 60.03
C VAL A 603 -8.86 42.66 58.84
N LEU A 604 -7.72 41.98 59.06
CA LEU A 604 -6.92 41.40 57.97
C LEU A 604 -7.47 40.08 57.43
N ALA A 605 -8.08 39.25 58.29
CA ALA A 605 -8.69 37.99 57.87
C ALA A 605 -9.78 38.19 56.79
N PRO A 606 -10.77 39.08 56.96
CA PRO A 606 -11.78 39.31 55.91
C PRO A 606 -11.20 39.99 54.66
N ILE A 607 -10.21 40.87 54.78
CA ILE A 607 -9.55 41.51 53.61
C ILE A 607 -8.80 40.46 52.78
N SER A 608 -8.05 39.57 53.43
CA SER A 608 -7.37 38.47 52.74
C SER A 608 -8.36 37.50 52.08
N TRP A 609 -9.51 37.27 52.72
CA TRP A 609 -10.57 36.43 52.15
C TRP A 609 -11.21 37.07 50.91
N VAL A 610 -11.50 38.37 50.97
CA VAL A 610 -12.05 39.15 49.84
C VAL A 610 -11.05 39.24 48.69
N LEU A 611 -9.76 39.44 48.95
CA LEU A 611 -8.73 39.45 47.91
C LEU A 611 -8.55 38.07 47.27
N CYS A 612 -8.63 36.99 48.06
CA CYS A 612 -8.52 35.62 47.55
C CYS A 612 -9.72 35.25 46.65
N PHE A 613 -10.93 35.60 47.04
CA PHE A 613 -12.12 35.38 46.20
C PHE A 613 -12.20 36.34 45.01
N GLY A 614 -11.72 37.58 45.16
CA GLY A 614 -11.64 38.57 44.09
C GLY A 614 -10.64 38.18 42.99
N THR A 615 -9.47 37.67 43.38
CA THR A 615 -8.45 37.16 42.43
C THR A 615 -8.91 35.87 41.75
N LEU A 616 -9.59 34.98 42.47
CA LEU A 616 -10.24 33.80 41.89
C LEU A 616 -11.30 34.20 40.85
N TYR A 617 -12.14 35.19 41.16
CA TYR A 617 -13.16 35.71 40.24
C TYR A 617 -12.56 36.39 39.00
N TRP A 618 -11.54 37.25 39.18
CA TRP A 618 -10.87 37.93 38.08
C TRP A 618 -10.27 36.93 37.08
N ARG A 619 -9.61 35.88 37.59
CA ARG A 619 -8.99 34.84 36.76
C ARG A 619 -10.02 33.97 36.02
N ILE A 620 -11.15 33.64 36.67
CA ILE A 620 -12.29 32.96 36.04
C ILE A 620 -12.88 33.80 34.90
N ARG A 621 -12.88 35.12 35.02
CA ARG A 621 -13.41 36.03 33.99
C ARG A 621 -12.43 36.20 32.83
N THR A 622 -11.13 36.32 33.08
CA THR A 622 -10.11 36.48 32.02
C THR A 622 -9.94 35.23 31.17
N ASP A 623 -10.03 34.02 31.76
CA ASP A 623 -9.93 32.77 31.01
C ASP A 623 -11.16 32.54 30.09
N ARG A 624 -12.30 33.20 30.34
CA ARG A 624 -13.50 33.14 29.49
C ARG A 624 -13.48 34.11 28.31
N VAL A 625 -12.57 35.08 28.27
CA VAL A 625 -12.49 36.03 27.14
C VAL A 625 -11.92 35.36 25.87
N ASN A 626 -11.30 34.18 26.01
CA ASN A 626 -10.73 33.42 24.89
C ASN A 626 -11.64 32.30 24.33
N GLU A 627 -12.87 32.13 24.84
CA GLU A 627 -13.83 31.16 24.31
C GLU A 627 -15.13 31.86 23.89
N ASP A 628 -15.35 31.96 22.57
CA ASP A 628 -16.51 32.58 21.91
C ASP A 628 -17.83 31.85 22.17
N GLN A 629 -18.39 31.89 23.39
CA GLN A 629 -19.81 31.52 23.60
C GLN A 629 -20.55 32.41 24.62
N PRO A 630 -21.78 32.87 24.30
CA PRO A 630 -22.58 33.70 25.19
C PRO A 630 -23.59 32.84 25.96
N THR A 631 -23.29 32.45 27.20
CA THR A 631 -24.35 32.09 28.16
C THR A 631 -24.09 32.69 29.54
N SER A 632 -25.04 33.50 30.00
CA SER A 632 -25.03 34.08 31.34
C SER A 632 -25.33 33.00 32.38
N THR A 633 -24.29 32.48 33.02
CA THR A 633 -24.43 31.51 34.12
C THR A 633 -25.04 32.15 35.37
N TRP A 634 -25.75 31.36 36.20
CA TRP A 634 -26.32 31.67 37.52
C TRP A 634 -25.47 32.61 38.41
N TRP A 635 -24.14 32.51 38.32
CA TRP A 635 -23.20 33.34 39.06
C TRP A 635 -23.13 34.82 38.64
N SER A 636 -23.40 35.18 37.38
CA SER A 636 -23.46 36.60 36.97
C SER A 636 -24.68 37.30 37.58
N ARG A 637 -25.75 36.54 37.87
CA ARG A 637 -26.95 37.02 38.57
C ARG A 637 -26.77 37.10 40.09
N ASN A 638 -25.96 36.21 40.68
CA ASN A 638 -25.91 36.05 42.14
C ASN A 638 -24.63 36.56 42.82
N TRP A 639 -23.68 37.13 42.09
CA TRP A 639 -22.47 37.73 42.67
C TRP A 639 -22.77 38.85 43.68
N TRP A 640 -23.81 39.64 43.42
CA TRP A 640 -24.29 40.67 44.35
C TRP A 640 -24.65 40.11 45.72
N TRP A 641 -25.11 38.85 45.81
CA TRP A 641 -25.44 38.18 47.06
C TRP A 641 -24.20 37.87 47.90
N VAL A 642 -23.10 37.45 47.27
CA VAL A 642 -21.83 37.17 47.96
C VAL A 642 -21.20 38.47 48.47
N VAL A 643 -21.26 39.54 47.68
CA VAL A 643 -20.82 40.88 48.10
C VAL A 643 -21.69 41.38 49.27
N TRP A 644 -23.01 41.19 49.20
CA TRP A 644 -23.94 41.58 50.27
C TRP A 644 -23.74 40.80 51.57
N VAL A 645 -23.54 39.48 51.50
CA VAL A 645 -23.27 38.65 52.68
C VAL A 645 -21.93 39.01 53.30
N SER A 646 -20.91 39.31 52.48
CA SER A 646 -19.61 39.78 52.95
C SER A 646 -19.70 41.14 53.63
N PHE A 647 -20.45 42.08 53.05
CA PHE A 647 -20.73 43.38 53.68
C PHE A 647 -21.58 43.25 54.95
N GLY A 648 -22.54 42.31 54.96
CA GLY A 648 -23.37 42.00 56.13
C GLY A 648 -22.56 41.42 57.29
N MET A 649 -21.61 40.53 57.00
CA MET A 649 -20.65 40.03 58.00
C MET A 649 -19.72 41.13 58.49
N LEU A 650 -19.18 41.97 57.59
CA LEU A 650 -18.36 43.14 57.96
C LEU A 650 -19.14 44.13 58.85
N ARG A 651 -20.42 44.36 58.55
CA ARG A 651 -21.31 45.23 59.34
C ARG A 651 -21.68 44.61 60.69
N ALA A 652 -21.90 43.29 60.76
CA ALA A 652 -22.17 42.58 62.01
C ALA A 652 -20.94 42.51 62.93
N VAL A 653 -19.74 42.45 62.35
CA VAL A 653 -18.49 42.57 63.08
C VAL A 653 -18.26 44.01 63.51
N SER A 654 -18.54 45.01 62.67
CA SER A 654 -18.46 46.43 63.03
C SER A 654 -19.44 46.82 64.14
N SER A 655 -20.70 46.36 64.10
CA SER A 655 -21.73 46.77 65.08
C SER A 655 -21.51 46.22 66.49
N LYS A 656 -20.64 45.22 66.67
CA LYS A 656 -20.28 44.69 68.00
C LYS A 656 -19.09 45.40 68.64
N PHE A 657 -18.39 46.28 67.92
CA PHE A 657 -17.11 46.84 68.38
C PHE A 657 -17.00 48.38 68.32
N GLY A 658 -18.10 49.08 68.01
CA GLY A 658 -18.17 50.55 67.95
C GLY A 658 -17.90 51.08 66.56
#